data_AF-A0A7W8K6M9-F1
#
_entry.id   AF-A0A7W8K6M9-F1
#
_cell.length_a   1.000
_cell.length_b   1.000
_cell.length_c   1.000
_cell.angle_alpha   90.00
_cell.angle_beta   90.00
_cell.angle_gamma   90.00
#
_symmetry.space_group_name_H-M   'P 1'
#
loop_
_entity.id
_entity.type
_entity.pdbx_description
1 polymer ?
#
loop_
_entity_poly.entity_id
_entity_poly.type
_entity_poly.pdbx_seq_one_letter_code
_entity_poly.pdbx_strand_id
1 'polypeptide(L)'
;MSQKQGVAPGSSAGGKIWLDKVGGLVLGKLIKSGGAGSVYLLPGAPTQVAKLYHPHLDRVQNRRKLEAMLELSPELPDQLENGRRYVQIAWPQAAVFDGEGGFAGFVMPLLDMAQTAELEHILQERQARAAGLPTGLGPKLTLAANLAAVIDALHQQQHYVVDLKPVNLRFYRDSLYIAMLDCDGFSIQGHAERFPAEQFTVDYLAPEFQRKGMPAGAEPAQDRFALAVVIFQLLNFGIHPYSGRPANAQVPTDIPGRIRDGYYAYGVKRQKLMAPNATSGHALMPPELRAMFDRAFGKSPKAVRPSASDWAQLLRTYAQRSGGKLTVCKLKPEHQHFTGMACAACARDTVIAAAANASSQAQLQRIQPPAARQHAPGQAAVPVSAHPGTISGRRWTVAVVLVLLSLFILLGLSIWASSEEEKEQQQKIAQEAGRERLRWQTPKPAGFLQSDASKLLHTLSQDMSRGDEIALTRDLQLLYRTATHNNSGYQGDQVRQQLRTTLMEGLGALPGYQPDLANTYRDQLQSDPRDYLAAAALGRMHLSLNEPQAARQYFEQAVWARPTDGVAWLGLAASALLRGNKDDATHLAALGYLTAQRYAIQNAMPAEDGEAPDNGLERTQRRMDRAGAVLRMAQSGAYPKRWDQALAEGVVLAKKLQALPPLPDQPASVVRDSMQTVDYGPPEPAMAEGQNRLTVSIGASGALTAVQAEQVMEPFLNQVVLLAVKSWTLQPAVQHGQLKDSKVDILLRYRNGRVSFVAAPENKENP
;
A
#
# COMPACT_ATOMS: atom_id res chain seq x y z
N MET A 1 -0.16 -51.40 0.98
CA MET A 1 -1.14 -50.35 0.64
C MET A 1 -1.11 -49.28 1.72
N SER A 2 -0.58 -48.10 1.41
CA SER A 2 -0.73 -46.90 2.22
C SER A 2 -0.98 -45.75 1.24
N GLN A 3 -2.20 -45.22 1.26
CA GLN A 3 -2.67 -44.17 0.37
C GLN A 3 -1.86 -42.90 0.61
N LYS A 4 -1.02 -42.54 -0.35
CA LYS A 4 -0.47 -41.18 -0.43
C LYS A 4 -1.61 -40.24 -0.82
N GLN A 5 -1.78 -39.19 -0.02
CA GLN A 5 -2.75 -38.12 -0.21
C GLN A 5 -2.69 -37.56 -1.64
N GLY A 6 -3.88 -37.35 -2.22
CA GLY A 6 -4.10 -37.06 -3.62
C GLY A 6 -3.36 -35.81 -4.12
N VAL A 7 -2.43 -36.02 -5.04
CA VAL A 7 -1.91 -34.99 -5.95
C VAL A 7 -2.58 -35.26 -7.29
N ALA A 8 -3.24 -34.25 -7.87
CA ALA A 8 -3.81 -34.37 -9.22
C ALA A 8 -2.69 -34.76 -10.22
N PRO A 9 -2.97 -35.60 -11.24
CA PRO A 9 -1.98 -36.00 -12.23
C PRO A 9 -1.32 -34.76 -12.88
N GLY A 10 0.01 -34.66 -12.81
CA GLY A 10 0.76 -33.52 -13.38
C GLY A 10 1.20 -32.42 -12.41
N SER A 11 0.80 -32.47 -11.13
CA SER A 11 1.13 -31.44 -10.11
C SER A 11 2.30 -31.80 -9.17
N SER A 12 3.26 -32.59 -9.66
CA SER A 12 4.48 -33.00 -8.97
C SER A 12 5.73 -32.66 -9.79
N ALA A 13 6.93 -32.75 -9.20
CA ALA A 13 8.18 -32.49 -9.92
C ALA A 13 8.27 -33.33 -11.22
N GLY A 14 8.59 -32.67 -12.34
CA GLY A 14 8.56 -33.26 -13.69
C GLY A 14 7.20 -33.14 -14.41
N GLY A 15 6.15 -32.73 -13.71
CA GLY A 15 4.83 -32.48 -14.28
C GLY A 15 4.79 -31.23 -15.17
N LYS A 16 3.84 -31.21 -16.11
CA LYS A 16 3.60 -30.05 -16.98
C LYS A 16 2.48 -29.19 -16.42
N ILE A 17 2.67 -27.88 -16.52
CA ILE A 17 1.68 -26.87 -16.19
C ILE A 17 1.54 -25.89 -17.37
N TRP A 18 0.43 -25.17 -17.45
CA TRP A 18 0.16 -24.23 -18.55
C TRP A 18 -0.05 -22.82 -18.02
N LEU A 19 0.65 -21.85 -18.60
CA LEU A 19 0.43 -20.43 -18.36
C LEU A 19 -0.64 -19.92 -19.32
N ASP A 20 -1.72 -19.35 -18.77
CA ASP A 20 -2.83 -18.73 -19.51
C ASP A 20 -3.34 -19.53 -20.73
N LYS A 21 -3.18 -20.86 -20.70
CA LYS A 21 -3.49 -21.81 -21.78
C LYS A 21 -2.65 -21.69 -23.07
N VAL A 22 -1.56 -20.92 -23.07
CA VAL A 22 -0.74 -20.62 -24.27
C VAL A 22 0.65 -21.25 -24.23
N GLY A 23 1.29 -21.37 -23.06
CA GLY A 23 2.67 -21.86 -22.93
C GLY A 23 2.84 -22.94 -21.86
N GLY A 24 3.39 -24.09 -22.22
CA GLY A 24 3.67 -25.18 -21.28
C GLY A 24 5.00 -25.01 -20.55
N LEU A 25 4.99 -25.12 -19.22
CA LEU A 25 6.19 -25.15 -18.37
C LEU A 25 6.30 -26.49 -17.63
N VAL A 26 7.52 -26.86 -17.26
CA VAL A 26 7.80 -28.07 -16.46
C VAL A 26 8.08 -27.67 -15.01
N LEU A 27 7.44 -28.34 -14.07
CA LEU A 27 7.71 -28.18 -12.64
C LEU A 27 9.06 -28.79 -12.30
N GLY A 28 9.94 -27.98 -11.73
CA GLY A 28 11.23 -28.40 -11.19
C GLY A 28 11.14 -28.90 -9.76
N LYS A 29 12.22 -28.68 -9.00
CA LYS A 29 12.32 -29.10 -7.59
C LYS A 29 11.31 -28.34 -6.73
N LEU A 30 10.67 -29.06 -5.79
CA LEU A 30 9.87 -28.48 -4.72
C LEU A 30 10.77 -27.68 -3.77
N ILE A 31 10.43 -26.40 -3.55
CA ILE A 31 11.13 -25.50 -2.62
C ILE A 31 10.53 -25.63 -1.22
N LYS A 32 9.20 -25.53 -1.14
CA LYS A 32 8.44 -25.51 0.12
C LYS A 32 7.03 -25.99 -0.13
N SER A 33 6.43 -26.64 0.86
CA SER A 33 5.00 -26.95 0.90
C SER A 33 4.43 -26.43 2.21
N GLY A 34 3.31 -25.70 2.15
CA GLY A 34 2.64 -25.10 3.30
C GLY A 34 1.13 -25.32 3.25
N GLY A 35 0.37 -24.69 4.15
CA GLY A 35 -1.09 -24.90 4.26
C GLY A 35 -1.89 -24.50 3.02
N ALA A 36 -1.47 -23.44 2.32
CA ALA A 36 -2.17 -22.94 1.14
C ALA A 36 -1.69 -23.55 -0.18
N GLY A 37 -0.52 -24.20 -0.22
CA GLY A 37 0.01 -24.73 -1.48
C GLY A 37 1.47 -25.13 -1.44
N SER A 38 1.97 -25.55 -2.61
CA SER A 38 3.35 -26.02 -2.81
C SER A 38 4.06 -25.16 -3.85
N VAL A 39 5.29 -24.74 -3.55
CA VAL A 39 6.11 -23.86 -4.38
C VAL A 39 7.20 -24.67 -5.09
N TYR A 40 7.26 -24.57 -6.41
CA TYR A 40 8.19 -25.29 -7.28
C TYR A 40 9.07 -24.34 -8.09
N LEU A 41 10.33 -24.72 -8.31
CA LEU A 41 11.19 -24.07 -9.30
C LEU A 41 10.67 -24.32 -10.72
N LEU A 42 11.00 -23.42 -11.65
CA LEU A 42 10.65 -23.54 -13.06
C LEU A 42 11.93 -23.53 -13.91
N PRO A 43 12.45 -24.69 -14.37
CA PRO A 43 13.66 -24.74 -15.17
C PRO A 43 13.58 -23.93 -16.47
N GLY A 44 12.38 -23.86 -17.09
CA GLY A 44 12.13 -23.04 -18.28
C GLY A 44 11.93 -21.54 -18.00
N ALA A 45 11.86 -21.13 -16.74
CA ALA A 45 11.67 -19.76 -16.30
C ALA A 45 12.44 -19.51 -14.99
N PRO A 46 13.79 -19.43 -15.04
CA PRO A 46 14.65 -19.50 -13.85
C PRO A 46 14.50 -18.32 -12.87
N THR A 47 13.88 -17.22 -13.30
CA THR A 47 13.58 -16.05 -12.45
C THR A 47 12.20 -16.12 -11.79
N GLN A 48 11.49 -17.24 -11.93
CA GLN A 48 10.13 -17.43 -11.44
C GLN A 48 9.99 -18.76 -10.69
N VAL A 49 8.94 -18.84 -9.88
CA VAL A 49 8.46 -20.06 -9.23
C VAL A 49 6.97 -20.22 -9.44
N ALA A 50 6.49 -21.45 -9.41
CA ALA A 50 5.05 -21.74 -9.42
C ALA A 50 4.58 -22.11 -8.02
N LYS A 51 3.53 -21.46 -7.52
CA LYS A 51 2.78 -21.88 -6.32
C LYS A 51 1.49 -22.56 -6.76
N LEU A 52 1.35 -23.83 -6.41
CA LEU A 52 0.16 -24.63 -6.73
C LEU A 52 -0.71 -24.81 -5.49
N TYR A 53 -1.99 -24.50 -5.60
CA TYR A 53 -2.96 -24.66 -4.52
C TYR A 53 -3.28 -26.13 -4.27
N HIS A 54 -3.42 -26.49 -2.99
CA HIS A 54 -3.84 -27.85 -2.62
C HIS A 54 -5.28 -28.14 -3.08
N PRO A 55 -5.62 -29.40 -3.39
CA PRO A 55 -6.95 -29.75 -3.93
C PRO A 55 -8.13 -29.45 -3.00
N HIS A 56 -7.91 -29.34 -1.69
CA HIS A 56 -8.97 -29.12 -0.69
C HIS A 56 -9.35 -27.65 -0.50
N LEU A 57 -8.64 -26.71 -1.14
CA LEU A 57 -8.91 -25.29 -1.05
C LEU A 57 -9.96 -24.86 -2.08
N ASP A 58 -10.70 -23.79 -1.80
CA ASP A 58 -11.66 -23.22 -2.75
C ASP A 58 -10.93 -22.59 -3.95
N ARG A 59 -10.78 -23.36 -5.02
CA ARG A 59 -10.08 -22.93 -6.23
C ARG A 59 -10.84 -21.86 -7.00
N VAL A 60 -12.15 -21.72 -6.82
CA VAL A 60 -12.96 -20.69 -7.49
C VAL A 60 -12.71 -19.34 -6.84
N GLN A 61 -12.76 -19.29 -5.51
CA GLN A 61 -12.45 -18.07 -4.76
C GLN A 61 -11.00 -17.65 -4.95
N ASN A 62 -10.05 -18.59 -4.86
CA ASN A 62 -8.63 -18.33 -5.09
C ASN A 62 -8.36 -17.77 -6.49
N ARG A 63 -9.05 -18.30 -7.51
CA ARG A 63 -8.93 -17.79 -8.89
C ARG A 63 -9.43 -16.36 -9.02
N ARG A 64 -10.62 -16.03 -8.48
CA ARG A 64 -11.17 -14.66 -8.52
C ARG A 64 -10.24 -13.66 -7.83
N LYS A 65 -9.71 -14.02 -6.65
CA LYS A 65 -8.74 -13.20 -5.94
C LYS A 65 -7.47 -13.01 -6.75
N LEU A 66 -6.93 -14.07 -7.33
CA LEU A 66 -5.75 -14.02 -8.17
C LEU A 66 -5.95 -13.12 -9.39
N GLU A 67 -7.08 -13.25 -10.09
CA GLU A 67 -7.43 -12.41 -11.25
C GLU A 67 -7.44 -10.92 -10.84
N ALA A 68 -8.04 -10.58 -9.69
CA ALA A 68 -7.99 -9.23 -9.14
C ALA A 68 -6.56 -8.78 -8.78
N MET A 69 -5.71 -9.66 -8.24
CA MET A 69 -4.31 -9.34 -7.93
C MET A 69 -3.48 -9.09 -9.20
N LEU A 70 -3.71 -9.84 -10.27
CA LEU A 70 -3.02 -9.65 -11.55
C LEU A 70 -3.40 -8.30 -12.17
N GLU A 71 -4.70 -7.99 -12.19
CA GLU A 71 -5.22 -6.72 -12.70
C GLU A 71 -4.76 -5.51 -11.86
N LEU A 72 -4.73 -5.66 -10.54
CA LEU A 72 -4.39 -4.59 -9.59
C LEU A 72 -2.95 -4.71 -9.07
N SER A 73 -2.03 -5.11 -9.94
CA SER A 73 -0.61 -5.26 -9.60
C SER A 73 -0.06 -3.97 -8.99
N PRO A 74 0.63 -4.04 -7.84
CA PRO A 74 0.99 -2.84 -7.11
C PRO A 74 2.09 -2.02 -7.78
N GLU A 75 2.08 -0.70 -7.55
CA GLU A 75 3.08 0.27 -8.01
C GLU A 75 4.33 0.19 -7.13
N LEU A 76 4.91 -1.00 -7.07
CA LEU A 76 6.11 -1.26 -6.31
C LEU A 76 7.08 -2.06 -7.19
N PRO A 77 7.76 -1.38 -8.13
CA PRO A 77 8.70 -2.05 -9.01
C PRO A 77 9.85 -2.65 -8.21
N ASP A 78 10.44 -3.71 -8.77
CA ASP A 78 11.69 -4.24 -8.25
C ASP A 78 12.78 -3.16 -8.30
N GLN A 79 13.61 -3.11 -7.25
CA GLN A 79 14.73 -2.18 -7.23
C GLN A 79 15.84 -2.68 -8.15
N LEU A 80 16.46 -1.77 -8.88
CA LEU A 80 17.57 -2.07 -9.78
C LEU A 80 18.76 -1.22 -9.33
N GLU A 81 19.81 -1.89 -8.87
CA GLU A 81 21.04 -1.23 -8.42
C GLU A 81 22.24 -2.01 -8.93
N ASN A 82 23.15 -1.33 -9.64
CA ASN A 82 24.36 -1.92 -10.23
C ASN A 82 24.10 -3.19 -11.07
N GLY A 83 23.10 -3.16 -11.95
CA GLY A 83 22.72 -4.30 -12.80
C GLY A 83 22.07 -5.46 -12.07
N ARG A 84 21.83 -5.33 -10.77
CA ARG A 84 21.19 -6.36 -9.95
C ARG A 84 19.73 -6.00 -9.67
N ARG A 85 18.85 -6.99 -9.87
CA ARG A 85 17.42 -6.89 -9.59
C ARG A 85 17.11 -7.37 -8.18
N TYR A 86 16.38 -6.56 -7.44
CA TYR A 86 15.94 -6.81 -6.08
C TYR A 86 14.42 -6.86 -6.05
N VAL A 87 13.89 -8.08 -6.03
CA VAL A 87 12.45 -8.34 -5.91
C VAL A 87 11.96 -7.89 -4.54
N GLN A 88 11.00 -6.96 -4.50
CA GLN A 88 10.46 -6.43 -3.25
C GLN A 88 9.25 -7.21 -2.72
N ILE A 89 8.46 -7.78 -3.63
CA ILE A 89 7.25 -8.53 -3.29
C ILE A 89 7.14 -9.76 -4.20
N ALA A 90 6.82 -10.92 -3.63
CA ALA A 90 6.53 -12.13 -4.40
C ALA A 90 5.08 -12.08 -4.94
N TRP A 91 4.76 -11.04 -5.73
CA TRP A 91 3.42 -10.81 -6.28
C TRP A 91 3.11 -11.80 -7.41
N PRO A 92 1.86 -12.28 -7.56
CA PRO A 92 1.48 -13.12 -8.70
C PRO A 92 1.69 -12.42 -10.05
N GLN A 93 2.11 -13.17 -11.07
CA GLN A 93 2.42 -12.64 -12.41
C GLN A 93 1.61 -13.30 -13.53
N ALA A 94 1.17 -14.55 -13.36
CA ALA A 94 0.23 -15.21 -14.27
C ALA A 94 -0.45 -16.39 -13.57
N ALA A 95 -1.62 -16.79 -14.08
CA ALA A 95 -2.34 -17.96 -13.61
C ALA A 95 -1.73 -19.26 -14.18
N VAL A 96 -1.82 -20.34 -13.40
CA VAL A 96 -1.33 -21.66 -13.75
C VAL A 96 -2.49 -22.63 -13.83
N PHE A 97 -2.50 -23.42 -14.91
CA PHE A 97 -3.49 -24.45 -15.19
C PHE A 97 -2.84 -25.84 -15.25
N ASP A 98 -3.61 -26.87 -14.91
CA ASP A 98 -3.25 -28.27 -15.10
C ASP A 98 -3.52 -28.75 -16.55
N GLY A 99 -3.21 -30.02 -16.83
CA GLY A 99 -3.31 -30.60 -18.17
C GLY A 99 -4.72 -30.82 -18.67
N GLU A 100 -5.71 -30.70 -17.79
CA GLU A 100 -7.13 -30.77 -18.13
C GLU A 100 -7.72 -29.36 -18.31
N GLY A 101 -6.90 -28.31 -18.14
CA GLY A 101 -7.30 -26.90 -18.24
C GLY A 101 -7.92 -26.36 -16.96
N GLY A 102 -7.84 -27.10 -15.84
CA GLY A 102 -8.29 -26.70 -14.52
C GLY A 102 -7.33 -25.70 -13.87
N PHE A 103 -7.87 -24.72 -13.15
CA PHE A 103 -7.04 -23.77 -12.41
C PHE A 103 -6.29 -24.50 -11.28
N ALA A 104 -4.97 -24.29 -11.23
CA ALA A 104 -4.08 -25.00 -10.30
C ALA A 104 -3.27 -24.06 -9.39
N GLY A 105 -3.03 -22.81 -9.78
CA GLY A 105 -2.23 -21.88 -8.99
C GLY A 105 -1.75 -20.68 -9.78
N PHE A 106 -0.54 -20.19 -9.47
CA PHE A 106 0.04 -19.02 -10.13
C PHE A 106 1.57 -19.08 -10.17
N VAL A 107 2.17 -18.27 -11.05
CA VAL A 107 3.62 -17.99 -11.03
C VAL A 107 3.90 -16.64 -10.40
N MET A 108 5.06 -16.53 -9.74
CA MET A 108 5.54 -15.30 -9.09
C MET A 108 7.07 -15.21 -9.21
N PRO A 109 7.69 -14.03 -8.97
CA PRO A 109 9.14 -13.90 -8.97
C PRO A 109 9.82 -14.87 -8.01
N LEU A 110 10.95 -15.43 -8.43
CA LEU A 110 11.84 -16.16 -7.53
C LEU A 110 12.61 -15.15 -6.68
N LEU A 111 12.44 -15.22 -5.36
CA LEU A 111 13.29 -14.48 -4.43
C LEU A 111 14.59 -15.26 -4.17
N ASP A 112 15.73 -14.58 -4.30
CA ASP A 112 17.04 -15.18 -4.01
C ASP A 112 17.23 -15.39 -2.49
N MET A 113 17.04 -16.63 -2.06
CA MET A 113 17.14 -17.01 -0.65
C MET A 113 18.56 -16.94 -0.10
N ALA A 114 19.59 -17.07 -0.95
CA ALA A 114 20.98 -17.01 -0.51
C ALA A 114 21.40 -15.57 -0.18
N GLN A 115 20.81 -14.61 -0.90
CA GLN A 115 21.16 -13.20 -0.83
C GLN A 115 20.26 -12.41 0.12
N THR A 116 19.16 -13.02 0.55
CA THR A 116 18.26 -12.45 1.55
C THR A 116 18.48 -13.06 2.93
N ALA A 117 18.04 -12.34 3.95
CA ALA A 117 17.93 -12.83 5.31
C ALA A 117 16.52 -12.57 5.85
N GLU A 118 16.04 -13.42 6.75
CA GLU A 118 14.78 -13.21 7.46
C GLU A 118 14.93 -12.05 8.44
N LEU A 119 13.89 -11.21 8.53
CA LEU A 119 13.90 -10.08 9.43
C LEU A 119 14.08 -10.52 10.89
N GLU A 120 13.58 -11.70 11.27
CA GLU A 120 13.74 -12.26 12.61
C GLU A 120 15.21 -12.39 13.04
N HIS A 121 16.11 -12.72 12.10
CA HIS A 121 17.54 -12.85 12.40
C HIS A 121 18.16 -11.54 12.89
N ILE A 122 17.70 -10.37 12.42
CA ILE A 122 18.26 -9.08 12.82
C ILE A 122 17.62 -8.50 14.09
N LEU A 123 16.44 -9.00 14.48
CA LEU A 123 15.78 -8.61 15.73
C LEU A 123 16.63 -9.01 16.95
N GLN A 124 17.25 -10.19 16.89
CA GLN A 124 18.10 -10.71 17.96
C GLN A 124 19.59 -10.65 17.59
N GLU A 125 20.37 -9.99 18.42
CA GLU A 125 21.79 -9.74 18.16
C GLU A 125 22.63 -11.01 18.00
N ARG A 126 22.34 -12.06 18.77
CA ARG A 126 23.04 -13.36 18.65
C ARG A 126 22.81 -14.00 17.28
N GLN A 127 21.57 -13.96 16.79
CA GLN A 127 21.20 -14.49 15.48
C GLN A 127 21.81 -13.64 14.37
N ALA A 128 21.76 -12.31 14.52
CA ALA A 128 22.37 -11.37 13.58
C ALA A 128 23.87 -11.66 13.40
N ARG A 129 24.62 -11.79 14.51
CA ARG A 129 26.05 -12.16 14.47
C ARG A 129 26.28 -13.52 13.80
N ALA A 130 25.51 -14.54 14.17
CA ALA A 130 25.66 -15.87 13.59
C ALA A 130 25.39 -15.89 12.08
N ALA A 131 24.51 -15.01 11.59
CA ALA A 131 24.18 -14.87 10.18
C ALA A 131 25.07 -13.85 9.43
N GLY A 132 26.08 -13.25 10.08
CA GLY A 132 26.94 -12.22 9.52
C GLY A 132 26.22 -10.90 9.20
N LEU A 133 25.10 -10.63 9.88
CA LEU A 133 24.27 -9.45 9.68
C LEU A 133 24.71 -8.28 10.57
N PRO A 134 24.45 -7.03 10.14
CA PRO A 134 24.75 -5.88 10.97
C PRO A 134 23.97 -5.87 12.29
N THR A 135 24.65 -5.55 13.39
CA THR A 135 24.05 -5.48 14.74
C THR A 135 23.71 -4.06 15.18
N GLY A 136 24.28 -3.05 14.52
CA GLY A 136 24.10 -1.64 14.84
C GLY A 136 22.67 -1.12 14.62
N LEU A 137 22.38 0.05 15.18
CA LEU A 137 21.06 0.68 15.13
C LEU A 137 20.71 1.22 13.72
N GLY A 138 21.69 1.71 12.96
CA GLY A 138 21.49 2.31 11.64
C GLY A 138 20.85 1.37 10.62
N PRO A 139 21.36 0.14 10.44
CA PRO A 139 20.73 -0.85 9.55
C PRO A 139 19.30 -1.20 9.97
N LYS A 140 19.00 -1.27 11.27
CA LYS A 140 17.64 -1.53 11.77
C LYS A 140 16.68 -0.37 11.49
N LEU A 141 17.16 0.88 11.59
CA LEU A 141 16.40 2.07 11.20
C LEU A 141 16.16 2.10 9.69
N THR A 142 17.16 1.74 8.89
CA THR A 142 17.03 1.66 7.43
C THR A 142 15.99 0.61 7.03
N LEU A 143 16.05 -0.58 7.63
CA LEU A 143 15.04 -1.62 7.41
C LEU A 143 13.64 -1.18 7.84
N ALA A 144 13.52 -0.51 8.98
CA ALA A 144 12.24 0.01 9.46
C ALA A 144 11.66 1.08 8.51
N ALA A 145 12.51 1.99 7.99
CA ALA A 145 12.11 3.00 7.01
C ALA A 145 11.70 2.39 5.67
N ASN A 146 12.49 1.44 5.15
CA ASN A 146 12.20 0.73 3.91
C ASN A 146 10.91 -0.09 4.01
N LEU A 147 10.71 -0.79 5.14
CA LEU A 147 9.47 -1.53 5.39
C LEU A 147 8.26 -0.58 5.41
N ALA A 148 8.36 0.53 6.14
CA ALA A 148 7.29 1.52 6.18
C ALA A 148 6.97 2.08 4.78
N ALA A 149 7.98 2.31 3.93
CA ALA A 149 7.78 2.77 2.55
C ALA A 149 7.10 1.71 1.66
N VAL A 150 7.48 0.44 1.78
CA VAL A 150 6.80 -0.66 1.06
C VAL A 150 5.34 -0.79 1.48
N ILE A 151 5.05 -0.73 2.77
CA ILE A 151 3.68 -0.80 3.28
C ILE A 151 2.87 0.42 2.84
N ASP A 152 3.47 1.62 2.81
CA ASP A 152 2.80 2.83 2.32
C ASP A 152 2.40 2.70 0.85
N ALA A 153 3.30 2.21 -0.01
CA ALA A 153 3.01 1.97 -1.42
C ALA A 153 1.83 0.99 -1.62
N LEU A 154 1.78 -0.10 -0.84
CA LEU A 154 0.66 -1.04 -0.86
C LEU A 154 -0.65 -0.38 -0.37
N HIS A 155 -0.59 0.39 0.72
CA HIS A 155 -1.76 1.06 1.31
C HIS A 155 -2.36 2.13 0.39
N GLN A 156 -1.53 2.85 -0.38
CA GLN A 156 -1.99 3.82 -1.37
C GLN A 156 -2.90 3.18 -2.43
N GLN A 157 -2.73 1.89 -2.67
CA GLN A 157 -3.52 1.10 -3.63
C GLN A 157 -4.55 0.18 -2.96
N GLN A 158 -4.79 0.38 -1.66
CA GLN A 158 -5.75 -0.40 -0.88
C GLN A 158 -5.44 -1.90 -0.82
N HIS A 159 -4.15 -2.26 -0.91
CA HIS A 159 -3.64 -3.59 -0.65
C HIS A 159 -3.11 -3.64 0.79
N TYR A 160 -3.61 -4.56 1.59
CA TYR A 160 -3.28 -4.64 3.03
C TYR A 160 -2.73 -6.01 3.38
N VAL A 161 -1.66 -6.03 4.17
CA VAL A 161 -0.91 -7.25 4.47
C VAL A 161 -1.66 -8.11 5.49
N VAL A 162 -2.25 -7.46 6.50
CA VAL A 162 -3.01 -8.00 7.64
C VAL A 162 -2.18 -8.89 8.57
N ASP A 163 -1.51 -9.91 8.04
CA ASP A 163 -0.59 -10.81 8.75
C ASP A 163 0.86 -10.33 8.66
N LEU A 164 1.07 -9.03 8.95
CA LEU A 164 2.40 -8.42 8.95
C LEU A 164 3.20 -8.88 10.18
N LYS A 165 4.20 -9.73 9.95
CA LYS A 165 5.06 -10.30 10.99
C LYS A 165 6.47 -10.60 10.47
N PRO A 166 7.50 -10.62 11.33
CA PRO A 166 8.89 -10.79 10.91
C PRO A 166 9.18 -12.02 10.05
N VAL A 167 8.50 -13.15 10.26
CA VAL A 167 8.73 -14.39 9.47
C VAL A 167 8.28 -14.27 8.00
N ASN A 168 7.34 -13.37 7.70
CA ASN A 168 6.89 -13.10 6.33
C ASN A 168 7.75 -12.03 5.64
N LEU A 169 8.75 -11.47 6.36
CA LEU A 169 9.58 -10.37 5.90
C LEU A 169 11.03 -10.82 5.77
N ARG A 170 11.62 -10.52 4.61
CA ARG A 170 13.03 -10.71 4.33
C ARG A 170 13.64 -9.38 3.91
N PHE A 171 14.95 -9.34 3.85
CA PHE A 171 15.67 -8.21 3.29
C PHE A 171 16.96 -8.67 2.61
N TYR A 172 17.42 -7.90 1.63
CA TYR A 172 18.69 -8.14 0.96
C TYR A 172 19.85 -7.68 1.83
N ARG A 173 20.85 -8.55 1.98
CA ARG A 173 21.95 -8.37 2.94
C ARG A 173 22.83 -7.16 2.63
N ASP A 174 22.98 -6.83 1.35
CA ASP A 174 23.83 -5.77 0.80
C ASP A 174 23.13 -4.39 0.75
N SER A 175 21.86 -4.36 0.36
CA SER A 175 21.11 -3.10 0.13
C SER A 175 20.10 -2.75 1.23
N LEU A 176 19.71 -3.72 2.07
CA LEU A 176 18.61 -3.60 3.04
C LEU A 176 17.24 -3.31 2.40
N TYR A 177 17.06 -3.58 1.11
CA TYR A 177 15.74 -3.58 0.49
C TYR A 177 14.88 -4.71 1.08
N ILE A 178 13.62 -4.40 1.33
CA ILE A 178 12.66 -5.36 1.88
C ILE A 178 12.16 -6.28 0.77
N ALA A 179 12.01 -7.55 1.11
CA ALA A 179 11.39 -8.56 0.27
C ALA A 179 10.27 -9.27 1.06
N MET A 180 9.04 -9.16 0.60
CA MET A 180 7.88 -9.77 1.26
C MET A 180 7.50 -11.10 0.62
N LEU A 181 7.18 -12.07 1.48
CA LEU A 181 6.67 -13.38 1.10
C LEU A 181 5.16 -13.45 1.28
N ASP A 182 4.54 -14.49 0.72
CA ASP A 182 3.12 -14.84 0.89
C ASP A 182 2.16 -13.67 0.55
N CYS A 183 2.47 -12.94 -0.53
CA CYS A 183 1.67 -11.82 -1.01
C CYS A 183 0.25 -12.20 -1.44
N ASP A 184 0.00 -13.47 -1.77
CA ASP A 184 -1.33 -14.00 -2.07
C ASP A 184 -2.26 -14.06 -0.85
N GLY A 185 -1.69 -13.94 0.36
CA GLY A 185 -2.45 -13.80 1.61
C GLY A 185 -3.03 -12.41 1.84
N PHE A 186 -2.63 -11.40 1.07
CA PHE A 186 -3.02 -10.00 1.31
C PHE A 186 -4.52 -9.79 1.10
N SER A 187 -5.05 -8.75 1.73
CA SER A 187 -6.40 -8.26 1.49
C SER A 187 -6.41 -7.25 0.35
N ILE A 188 -7.22 -7.52 -0.68
CA ILE A 188 -7.19 -6.84 -1.98
C ILE A 188 -8.56 -6.22 -2.25
N GLN A 189 -8.59 -4.93 -2.60
CA GLN A 189 -9.81 -4.29 -3.08
C GLN A 189 -9.96 -4.51 -4.59
N GLY A 190 -10.77 -5.49 -5.00
CA GLY A 190 -11.16 -5.67 -6.39
C GLY A 190 -12.15 -4.61 -6.88
N HIS A 191 -12.47 -4.62 -8.18
CA HIS A 191 -13.42 -3.67 -8.78
C HIS A 191 -14.84 -3.77 -8.20
N ALA A 192 -15.33 -4.98 -7.93
CA ALA A 192 -16.69 -5.21 -7.45
C ALA A 192 -16.77 -5.59 -5.96
N GLU A 193 -15.69 -6.14 -5.39
CA GLU A 193 -15.70 -6.70 -4.04
C GLU A 193 -14.34 -6.60 -3.36
N ARG A 194 -14.35 -6.78 -2.03
CA ARG A 194 -13.13 -6.89 -1.23
C ARG A 194 -12.78 -8.37 -1.03
N PHE A 195 -11.56 -8.77 -1.37
CA PHE A 195 -11.01 -10.08 -1.04
C PHE A 195 -10.24 -9.96 0.29
N PRO A 196 -10.77 -10.48 1.42
CA PRO A 196 -10.12 -10.33 2.72
C PRO A 196 -8.84 -11.17 2.82
N ALA A 197 -8.00 -10.82 3.78
CA ALA A 197 -6.93 -11.73 4.22
C ALA A 197 -7.53 -12.82 5.12
N GLU A 198 -7.10 -14.06 4.90
CA GLU A 198 -7.68 -15.24 5.58
C GLU A 198 -7.01 -15.54 6.92
N GLN A 199 -5.78 -15.06 7.11
CA GLN A 199 -4.94 -15.40 8.26
C GLN A 199 -4.44 -14.14 8.94
N PHE A 200 -4.26 -14.23 10.24
CA PHE A 200 -3.59 -13.23 11.06
C PHE A 200 -2.95 -13.91 12.27
N THR A 201 -1.82 -13.37 12.71
CA THR A 201 -1.10 -13.86 13.89
C THR A 201 -1.51 -13.07 15.11
N VAL A 202 -2.04 -13.75 16.13
CA VAL A 202 -2.61 -13.13 17.34
C VAL A 202 -1.64 -12.22 18.10
N ASP A 203 -0.34 -12.47 18.03
CA ASP A 203 0.70 -11.64 18.65
C ASP A 203 0.87 -10.27 17.95
N TYR A 204 0.39 -10.14 16.71
CA TYR A 204 0.45 -8.91 15.90
C TYR A 204 -0.95 -8.35 15.61
N LEU A 205 -2.01 -8.96 16.17
CA LEU A 205 -3.39 -8.54 15.97
C LEU A 205 -3.75 -7.36 16.88
N ALA A 206 -4.29 -6.28 16.30
CA ALA A 206 -4.65 -5.07 17.02
C ALA A 206 -5.69 -5.34 18.13
N PRO A 207 -5.65 -4.57 19.24
CA PRO A 207 -6.45 -4.86 20.43
C PRO A 207 -7.96 -4.95 20.18
N GLU A 208 -8.48 -4.12 19.28
CA GLU A 208 -9.90 -4.11 18.89
C GLU A 208 -10.36 -5.39 18.19
N PHE A 209 -9.45 -6.15 17.56
CA PHE A 209 -9.76 -7.37 16.80
C PHE A 209 -9.52 -8.66 17.60
N GLN A 210 -8.83 -8.58 18.74
CA GLN A 210 -8.51 -9.75 19.59
C GLN A 210 -9.76 -10.50 20.10
N ARG A 211 -10.91 -9.84 20.23
CA ARG A 211 -12.14 -10.47 20.76
C ARG A 211 -13.12 -10.92 19.68
N LYS A 212 -13.32 -10.09 18.64
CA LYS A 212 -14.40 -10.25 17.65
C LYS A 212 -13.87 -10.59 16.26
N GLY A 213 -12.55 -10.71 16.09
CA GLY A 213 -11.93 -10.74 14.78
C GLY A 213 -11.92 -9.37 14.11
N MET A 214 -11.42 -9.32 12.88
CA MET A 214 -11.30 -8.11 12.10
C MET A 214 -12.46 -8.01 11.09
N PRO A 215 -13.31 -6.97 11.15
CA PRO A 215 -14.33 -6.75 10.13
C PRO A 215 -13.70 -6.22 8.83
N ALA A 216 -14.41 -6.40 7.71
CA ALA A 216 -14.00 -5.83 6.42
C ALA A 216 -13.85 -4.31 6.49
N GLY A 217 -12.82 -3.76 5.87
CA GLY A 217 -12.50 -2.33 5.90
C GLY A 217 -11.65 -1.88 7.10
N ALA A 218 -11.42 -2.75 8.09
CA ALA A 218 -10.58 -2.46 9.25
C ALA A 218 -9.10 -2.86 9.08
N GLU A 219 -8.73 -3.39 7.91
CA GLU A 219 -7.37 -3.83 7.56
C GLU A 219 -6.32 -2.71 7.66
N PRO A 220 -6.59 -1.44 7.26
CA PRO A 220 -5.61 -0.37 7.46
C PRO A 220 -5.24 -0.17 8.94
N ALA A 221 -6.21 -0.31 9.85
CA ALA A 221 -5.98 -0.14 11.29
C ALA A 221 -5.15 -1.29 11.87
N GLN A 222 -5.36 -2.51 11.34
CA GLN A 222 -4.58 -3.70 11.67
C GLN A 222 -3.12 -3.55 11.21
N ASP A 223 -2.89 -3.18 9.95
CA ASP A 223 -1.53 -3.02 9.41
C ASP A 223 -0.76 -1.93 10.14
N ARG A 224 -1.40 -0.81 10.48
CA ARG A 224 -0.75 0.27 11.26
C ARG A 224 -0.29 -0.22 12.64
N PHE A 225 -1.08 -1.06 13.30
CA PHE A 225 -0.69 -1.66 14.57
C PHE A 225 0.47 -2.64 14.40
N ALA A 226 0.35 -3.59 13.47
CA ALA A 226 1.37 -4.61 13.22
C ALA A 226 2.70 -3.99 12.76
N LEU A 227 2.66 -2.97 11.89
CA LEU A 227 3.85 -2.23 11.44
C LEU A 227 4.55 -1.56 12.63
N ALA A 228 3.80 -0.90 13.51
CA ALA A 228 4.37 -0.30 14.71
C ALA A 228 5.01 -1.35 15.62
N VAL A 229 4.43 -2.56 15.75
CA VAL A 229 5.00 -3.68 16.52
C VAL A 229 6.36 -4.08 15.94
N VAL A 230 6.44 -4.30 14.62
CA VAL A 230 7.68 -4.71 13.94
C VAL A 230 8.76 -3.64 14.07
N ILE A 231 8.41 -2.36 13.87
CA ILE A 231 9.33 -1.23 14.05
C ILE A 231 9.82 -1.16 15.51
N PHE A 232 8.92 -1.34 16.48
CA PHE A 232 9.29 -1.35 17.89
C PHE A 232 10.29 -2.48 18.18
N GLN A 233 10.06 -3.69 17.68
CA GLN A 233 10.99 -4.81 17.86
C GLN A 233 12.35 -4.54 17.20
N LEU A 234 12.39 -4.00 15.98
CA LEU A 234 13.64 -3.65 15.29
C LEU A 234 14.46 -2.66 16.12
N LEU A 235 13.82 -1.61 16.64
CA LEU A 235 14.51 -0.53 17.34
C LEU A 235 14.73 -0.81 18.83
N ASN A 236 14.15 -1.89 19.37
CA ASN A 236 14.18 -2.20 20.78
C ASN A 236 14.66 -3.64 21.07
N PHE A 237 15.71 -4.08 20.38
CA PHE A 237 16.40 -5.36 20.65
C PHE A 237 15.49 -6.61 20.55
N GLY A 238 14.52 -6.59 19.64
CA GLY A 238 13.55 -7.68 19.43
C GLY A 238 12.44 -7.76 20.48
N ILE A 239 12.39 -6.81 21.42
CA ILE A 239 11.42 -6.80 22.52
C ILE A 239 10.04 -6.42 21.99
N HIS A 240 9.01 -7.20 22.33
CA HIS A 240 7.62 -6.92 21.96
C HIS A 240 7.03 -5.77 22.81
N PRO A 241 6.23 -4.83 22.26
CA PRO A 241 5.67 -3.68 23.01
C PRO A 241 4.73 -4.06 24.17
N TYR A 242 4.15 -5.26 24.14
CA TYR A 242 3.32 -5.81 25.21
C TYR A 242 4.06 -6.84 26.09
N SER A 243 5.37 -7.01 25.88
CA SER A 243 6.24 -7.74 26.81
C SER A 243 6.78 -6.81 27.89
N GLY A 244 7.03 -7.35 29.08
CA GLY A 244 7.50 -6.59 30.22
C GLY A 244 7.33 -7.40 31.51
N ARG A 245 7.60 -6.77 32.65
CA ARG A 245 7.45 -7.39 33.97
C ARG A 245 6.08 -7.03 34.56
N PRO A 246 5.16 -7.99 34.75
CA PRO A 246 3.88 -7.74 35.38
C PRO A 246 4.06 -7.42 36.87
N ALA A 247 3.21 -6.54 37.40
CA ALA A 247 3.23 -6.17 38.82
C ALA A 247 2.60 -7.25 39.72
N ASN A 248 1.64 -8.02 39.19
CA ASN A 248 0.93 -9.08 39.90
C ASN A 248 0.35 -10.11 38.91
N ALA A 249 -0.26 -11.17 39.44
CA ALA A 249 -0.83 -12.28 38.68
C ALA A 249 -2.11 -11.94 37.90
N GLN A 250 -2.68 -10.73 38.05
CA GLN A 250 -3.89 -10.31 37.32
C GLN A 250 -3.58 -9.87 35.89
N VAL A 251 -2.31 -9.60 35.57
CA VAL A 251 -1.89 -9.30 34.20
C VAL A 251 -1.85 -10.60 33.40
N PRO A 252 -2.46 -10.66 32.19
CA PRO A 252 -2.36 -11.83 31.33
C PRO A 252 -0.91 -12.29 31.13
N THR A 253 -0.68 -13.60 31.12
CA THR A 253 0.67 -14.16 30.97
C THR A 253 1.12 -14.17 29.51
N ASP A 254 0.18 -14.29 28.57
CA ASP A 254 0.37 -14.32 27.13
C ASP A 254 0.33 -12.91 26.51
N ILE A 255 0.97 -12.77 25.34
CA ILE A 255 1.02 -11.51 24.59
C ILE A 255 -0.36 -11.09 24.04
N PRO A 256 -1.17 -11.98 23.43
CA PRO A 256 -2.50 -11.62 22.92
C PRO A 256 -3.43 -11.04 23.99
N GLY A 257 -3.47 -11.66 25.18
CA GLY A 257 -4.22 -11.15 26.33
C GLY A 257 -3.76 -9.76 26.77
N ARG A 258 -2.44 -9.52 26.77
CA ARG A 258 -1.89 -8.19 27.08
C ARG A 258 -2.22 -7.15 26.02
N ILE A 259 -2.22 -7.52 24.74
CA ILE A 259 -2.63 -6.63 23.67
C ILE A 259 -4.10 -6.27 23.85
N ARG A 260 -4.98 -7.28 23.93
CA ARG A 260 -6.43 -7.15 24.10
C ARG A 260 -6.82 -6.17 25.21
N ASP A 261 -6.15 -6.25 26.35
CA ASP A 261 -6.48 -5.44 27.53
C ASP A 261 -5.62 -4.15 27.64
N GLY A 262 -4.77 -3.91 26.64
CA GLY A 262 -3.97 -2.69 26.47
C GLY A 262 -2.86 -2.53 27.51
N TYR A 263 -2.16 -3.62 27.83
CA TYR A 263 -1.02 -3.66 28.75
C TYR A 263 0.30 -3.23 28.08
N TYR A 264 0.27 -2.10 27.37
CA TYR A 264 1.47 -1.49 26.78
C TYR A 264 2.42 -1.06 27.91
N ALA A 265 3.61 -1.68 27.95
CA ALA A 265 4.54 -1.56 29.08
C ALA A 265 5.46 -0.33 28.98
N TYR A 266 5.49 0.32 27.81
CA TYR A 266 6.41 1.40 27.47
C TYR A 266 5.65 2.72 27.32
N GLY A 267 6.36 3.78 26.94
CA GLY A 267 5.75 5.08 26.68
C GLY A 267 5.70 6.05 27.85
N VAL A 268 5.35 7.30 27.55
CA VAL A 268 5.16 8.36 28.55
C VAL A 268 3.97 8.04 29.45
N LYS A 269 2.92 7.44 28.88
CA LYS A 269 1.73 6.94 29.61
C LYS A 269 1.64 5.41 29.58
N ARG A 270 2.64 4.73 30.17
CA ARG A 270 2.63 3.25 30.30
C ARG A 270 1.51 2.75 31.21
N GLN A 271 1.12 1.48 31.05
CA GLN A 271 0.21 0.84 31.99
C GLN A 271 0.91 0.58 33.35
N LYS A 272 0.30 1.05 34.45
CA LYS A 272 0.82 0.98 35.83
C LYS A 272 1.17 -0.44 36.29
N LEU A 273 0.40 -1.43 35.85
CA LEU A 273 0.59 -2.85 36.20
C LEU A 273 1.68 -3.54 35.36
N MET A 274 2.31 -2.83 34.42
CA MET A 274 3.39 -3.35 33.59
C MET A 274 4.62 -2.46 33.68
N ALA A 275 5.75 -3.06 34.06
CA ALA A 275 7.06 -2.43 33.94
C ALA A 275 7.72 -2.79 32.60
N PRO A 276 8.43 -1.86 31.95
CA PRO A 276 9.27 -2.16 30.80
C PRO A 276 10.23 -3.31 31.08
N ASN A 277 10.62 -4.06 30.04
CA ASN A 277 11.75 -4.97 30.15
C ASN A 277 13.02 -4.18 30.54
N ALA A 278 13.79 -4.67 31.51
CA ALA A 278 14.99 -3.99 32.00
C ALA A 278 16.07 -3.80 30.93
N THR A 279 16.04 -4.61 29.87
CA THR A 279 16.99 -4.54 28.74
C THR A 279 16.48 -3.70 27.56
N SER A 280 15.38 -2.97 27.75
CA SER A 280 14.76 -2.09 26.75
C SER A 280 15.56 -0.80 26.55
N GLY A 281 15.78 -0.44 25.29
CA GLY A 281 16.33 0.84 24.87
C GLY A 281 15.29 1.95 24.68
N HIS A 282 14.00 1.63 24.77
CA HIS A 282 12.92 2.58 24.43
C HIS A 282 13.01 3.93 25.17
N ALA A 283 13.41 3.94 26.44
CA ALA A 283 13.54 5.18 27.22
C ALA A 283 14.64 6.12 26.69
N LEU A 284 15.60 5.59 25.94
CA LEU A 284 16.73 6.30 25.34
C LEU A 284 16.48 6.65 23.86
N MET A 285 15.25 6.48 23.38
CA MET A 285 14.83 6.94 22.05
C MET A 285 14.44 8.43 22.08
N PRO A 286 14.64 9.17 20.97
CA PRO A 286 14.21 10.56 20.83
C PRO A 286 12.72 10.75 21.14
N PRO A 287 12.32 11.90 21.73
CA PRO A 287 10.95 12.14 22.14
C PRO A 287 9.90 11.94 21.03
N GLU A 288 10.19 12.37 19.81
CA GLU A 288 9.28 12.24 18.66
C GLU A 288 9.08 10.78 18.25
N LEU A 289 10.11 9.94 18.35
CA LEU A 289 10.00 8.52 18.07
C LEU A 289 9.20 7.80 19.16
N ARG A 290 9.40 8.16 20.43
CA ARG A 290 8.58 7.66 21.54
C ARG A 290 7.11 8.09 21.40
N ALA A 291 6.86 9.32 20.94
CA ALA A 291 5.51 9.82 20.71
C ALA A 291 4.77 9.02 19.61
N MET A 292 5.48 8.56 18.57
CA MET A 292 4.91 7.68 17.55
C MET A 292 4.47 6.34 18.13
N PHE A 293 5.29 5.72 19.00
CA PHE A 293 4.88 4.48 19.69
C PHE A 293 3.72 4.70 20.67
N ASP A 294 3.69 5.83 21.37
CA ASP A 294 2.57 6.19 22.25
C ASP A 294 1.27 6.40 21.47
N ARG A 295 1.33 6.98 20.26
CA ARG A 295 0.20 7.06 19.34
C ARG A 295 -0.23 5.69 18.81
N ALA A 296 0.71 4.78 18.58
CA ALA A 296 0.42 3.46 18.04
C ALA A 296 -0.25 2.51 19.06
N PHE A 297 0.22 2.55 20.32
CA PHE A 297 -0.15 1.56 21.35
C PHE A 297 -0.92 2.13 22.54
N GLY A 298 -0.97 3.46 22.70
CA GLY A 298 -1.64 4.12 23.81
C GLY A 298 -3.18 4.01 23.76
N LYS A 299 -3.83 4.10 24.93
CA LYS A 299 -5.29 3.95 25.09
C LYS A 299 -6.12 5.19 24.71
N SER A 300 -5.60 6.10 23.89
CA SER A 300 -6.33 7.34 23.57
C SER A 300 -7.43 7.07 22.54
N PRO A 301 -8.72 7.27 22.86
CA PRO A 301 -9.83 7.03 21.92
C PRO A 301 -9.84 8.02 20.74
N LYS A 302 -9.03 9.08 20.79
CA LYS A 302 -8.88 10.09 19.72
C LYS A 302 -7.59 9.94 18.91
N ALA A 303 -6.65 9.08 19.33
CA ALA A 303 -5.38 8.96 18.63
C ALA A 303 -5.51 8.04 17.42
N VAL A 304 -5.34 8.61 16.22
CA VAL A 304 -5.15 7.82 15.00
C VAL A 304 -3.74 7.25 15.04
N ARG A 305 -3.63 5.90 15.02
CA ARG A 305 -2.34 5.21 14.92
C ARG A 305 -1.55 5.77 13.74
N PRO A 306 -0.22 5.94 13.85
CA PRO A 306 0.58 6.47 12.76
C PRO A 306 0.42 5.64 11.48
N SER A 307 0.35 6.32 10.36
CA SER A 307 0.31 5.68 9.04
C SER A 307 1.68 5.09 8.66
N ALA A 308 1.73 4.24 7.65
CA ALA A 308 3.00 3.77 7.09
C ALA A 308 3.83 4.95 6.55
N SER A 309 3.18 5.91 5.88
CA SER A 309 3.80 7.19 5.49
C SER A 309 4.41 7.96 6.66
N ASP A 310 3.70 8.10 7.79
CA ASP A 310 4.21 8.80 9.00
C ASP A 310 5.51 8.15 9.48
N TRP A 311 5.54 6.81 9.54
CA TRP A 311 6.72 6.03 9.92
C TRP A 311 7.86 6.21 8.92
N ALA A 312 7.58 6.08 7.62
CA ALA A 312 8.57 6.20 6.56
C ALA A 312 9.22 7.59 6.59
N GLN A 313 8.42 8.65 6.68
CA GLN A 313 8.91 10.03 6.72
C GLN A 313 9.81 10.28 7.94
N LEU A 314 9.38 9.86 9.14
CA LEU A 314 10.17 10.06 10.36
C LEU A 314 11.48 9.25 10.33
N LEU A 315 11.39 7.95 10.08
CA LEU A 315 12.51 7.02 10.16
C LEU A 315 13.56 7.29 9.09
N ARG A 316 13.16 7.78 7.90
CA ARG A 316 14.08 8.19 6.84
C ARG A 316 15.07 9.25 7.33
N THR A 317 14.63 10.20 8.15
CA THR A 317 15.52 11.24 8.71
C THR A 317 16.61 10.70 9.64
N TYR A 318 16.40 9.51 10.20
CA TYR A 318 17.36 8.81 11.06
C TYR A 318 18.24 7.83 10.28
N ALA A 319 17.71 7.23 9.23
CA ALA A 319 18.43 6.29 8.36
C ALA A 319 19.47 7.01 7.47
N GLN A 320 19.20 8.25 7.07
CA GLN A 320 20.12 9.05 6.25
C GLN A 320 21.39 9.43 7.03
N ARG A 321 22.56 9.01 6.50
CA ARG A 321 23.87 9.33 7.11
C ARG A 321 24.13 10.83 7.18
N SER A 322 23.74 11.58 6.14
CA SER A 322 23.87 13.05 6.08
C SER A 322 23.08 13.78 7.16
N GLY A 323 22.04 13.15 7.72
CA GLY A 323 21.23 13.73 8.79
C GLY A 323 21.94 13.83 10.14
N GLY A 324 23.06 13.11 10.34
CA GLY A 324 23.85 13.18 11.59
C GLY A 324 23.10 12.80 12.87
N LYS A 325 21.93 12.15 12.75
CA LYS A 325 21.05 11.80 13.88
C LYS A 325 21.44 10.51 14.60
N LEU A 326 22.43 9.79 14.06
CA LEU A 326 23.04 8.62 14.67
C LEU A 326 24.53 8.84 14.83
N THR A 327 25.04 8.39 15.97
CA THR A 327 26.46 8.45 16.32
C THR A 327 26.94 7.07 16.76
N VAL A 328 28.20 6.77 16.43
CA VAL A 328 28.90 5.60 16.96
C VAL A 328 29.19 5.84 18.45
N CYS A 329 29.04 4.81 19.27
CA CYS A 329 29.31 4.93 20.69
C CYS A 329 30.81 5.04 20.96
N LYS A 330 31.20 5.98 21.84
CA LYS A 330 32.60 6.18 22.22
C LYS A 330 33.18 5.05 23.07
N LEU A 331 32.34 4.32 23.82
CA LEU A 331 32.78 3.22 24.69
C LEU A 331 32.97 1.91 23.92
N LYS A 332 32.12 1.67 22.93
CA LYS A 332 32.03 0.42 22.17
C LYS A 332 31.74 0.74 20.70
N PRO A 333 32.74 0.75 19.81
CA PRO A 333 32.57 1.12 18.40
C PRO A 333 31.54 0.28 17.63
N GLU A 334 31.22 -0.92 18.12
CA GLU A 334 30.17 -1.79 17.58
C GLU A 334 28.74 -1.29 17.88
N HIS A 335 28.59 -0.33 18.80
CA HIS A 335 27.31 0.27 19.15
C HIS A 335 27.06 1.57 18.40
N GLN A 336 25.78 1.84 18.17
CA GLN A 336 25.28 3.11 17.65
C GLN A 336 24.14 3.60 18.53
N HIS A 337 23.96 4.91 18.62
CA HIS A 337 22.87 5.52 19.37
C HIS A 337 22.40 6.81 18.73
N PHE A 338 21.21 7.25 19.12
CA PHE A 338 20.67 8.54 18.69
C PHE A 338 21.52 9.69 19.24
N THR A 339 21.78 10.68 18.39
CA THR A 339 22.51 11.89 18.76
C THR A 339 21.80 12.59 19.92
N GLY A 340 22.56 12.99 20.95
CA GLY A 340 22.02 13.59 22.17
C GLY A 340 21.42 12.61 23.18
N MET A 341 21.32 11.32 22.86
CA MET A 341 20.82 10.29 23.77
C MET A 341 21.96 9.39 24.27
N ALA A 342 21.79 8.79 25.46
CA ALA A 342 22.74 7.77 25.95
C ALA A 342 22.67 6.48 25.12
N CYS A 343 23.74 5.70 25.12
CA CYS A 343 23.80 4.46 24.34
C CYS A 343 22.97 3.34 24.97
N ALA A 344 21.85 3.01 24.34
CA ALA A 344 20.96 1.94 24.78
C ALA A 344 21.61 0.55 24.78
N ALA A 345 22.51 0.28 23.84
CA ALA A 345 23.22 -1.00 23.78
C ALA A 345 24.19 -1.16 24.96
N CYS A 346 24.93 -0.10 25.33
CA CYS A 346 25.75 -0.12 26.54
C CYS A 346 24.90 -0.31 27.82
N ALA A 347 23.77 0.39 27.93
CA ALA A 347 22.87 0.21 29.07
C ALA A 347 22.35 -1.24 29.18
N ARG A 348 21.99 -1.83 28.04
CA ARG A 348 21.56 -3.23 27.93
C ARG A 348 22.67 -4.19 28.35
N ASP A 349 23.89 -4.02 27.87
CA ASP A 349 25.04 -4.86 28.22
C ASP A 349 25.28 -4.89 29.72
N THR A 350 25.23 -3.73 30.38
CA THR A 350 25.39 -3.62 31.83
C THR A 350 24.34 -4.44 32.58
N VAL A 351 23.07 -4.39 32.13
CA VAL A 351 21.99 -5.17 32.74
C VAL A 351 22.20 -6.67 32.53
N ILE A 352 22.62 -7.09 31.34
CA ILE A 352 22.89 -8.50 31.03
C ILE A 352 24.07 -9.02 31.86
N ALA A 353 25.16 -8.26 31.95
CA ALA A 353 26.33 -8.62 32.75
C ALA A 353 26.00 -8.74 34.24
N ALA A 354 25.21 -7.80 34.79
CA ALA A 354 24.77 -7.86 36.18
C ALA A 354 23.91 -9.11 36.45
N ALA A 355 23.00 -9.47 35.55
CA ALA A 355 22.15 -10.66 35.67
C ALA A 355 22.96 -11.97 35.58
N ALA A 356 23.98 -12.02 34.71
CA ALA A 356 24.90 -13.15 34.60
C ALA A 356 25.70 -13.34 35.90
N ASN A 357 26.27 -12.26 36.44
CA ASN A 357 27.01 -12.28 37.71
C ASN A 357 26.15 -12.75 38.88
N ALA A 358 24.91 -12.25 39.00
CA ALA A 358 23.98 -12.66 40.05
C ALA A 358 23.62 -14.15 39.95
N SER A 359 23.47 -14.66 38.73
CA SER A 359 23.15 -16.07 38.47
C SER A 359 24.34 -16.98 38.82
N SER A 360 25.58 -16.59 38.48
CA SER A 360 26.80 -17.30 38.89
C SER A 360 26.99 -17.30 40.41
N GLN A 361 26.73 -16.18 41.09
CA GLN A 361 26.79 -16.11 42.56
C GLN A 361 25.74 -17.00 43.23
N ALA A 362 24.50 -17.02 42.72
CA ALA A 362 23.45 -17.90 43.23
C ALA A 362 23.77 -19.38 43.01
N GLN A 363 24.43 -19.73 41.90
CA GLN A 363 24.89 -21.08 41.62
C GLN A 363 26.03 -21.50 42.57
N LEU A 364 26.99 -20.60 42.84
CA LEU A 364 28.07 -20.83 43.82
C LEU A 364 27.53 -21.01 45.25
N GLN A 365 26.50 -20.26 45.64
CA GLN A 365 25.85 -20.41 46.95
C GLN A 365 25.06 -21.72 47.09
N ARG A 366 24.54 -22.30 45.99
CA ARG A 366 23.88 -23.62 46.01
C ARG A 366 24.85 -24.80 46.09
N ILE A 367 26.14 -24.59 45.82
CA ILE A 367 27.19 -25.62 45.88
C ILE A 367 27.82 -25.69 47.29
N GLN A 368 27.52 -24.74 48.19
CA GLN A 368 27.94 -24.84 49.59
C GLN A 368 27.06 -25.87 50.34
N PRO A 369 27.66 -26.88 51.02
CA PRO A 369 26.87 -27.85 51.79
C PRO A 369 26.11 -27.13 52.91
N PRO A 370 24.87 -27.56 53.23
CA PRO A 370 24.13 -26.96 54.32
C PRO A 370 24.95 -27.12 55.61
N ALA A 371 25.26 -26.01 56.28
CA ALA A 371 25.79 -26.04 57.63
C ALA A 371 24.82 -26.87 58.48
N ALA A 372 25.36 -27.90 59.15
CA ALA A 372 24.62 -28.89 59.91
C ALA A 372 23.64 -28.20 60.88
N ARG A 373 22.35 -28.18 60.50
CA ARG A 373 21.28 -27.77 61.41
C ARG A 373 21.05 -28.91 62.39
N GLN A 374 21.49 -28.69 63.62
CA GLN A 374 21.18 -29.51 64.77
C GLN A 374 19.68 -29.78 64.83
N HIS A 375 19.32 -31.06 64.89
CA HIS A 375 17.95 -31.52 65.08
C HIS A 375 17.46 -31.15 66.47
N ALA A 376 16.34 -30.43 66.55
CA ALA A 376 15.46 -30.40 67.71
C ALA A 376 14.11 -31.02 67.30
N PRO A 377 13.52 -31.91 68.11
CA PRO A 377 12.40 -32.74 67.68
C PRO A 377 11.04 -32.04 67.85
N GLY A 378 10.17 -32.27 66.87
CA GLY A 378 8.74 -32.52 67.03
C GLY A 378 7.85 -31.37 67.51
N GLN A 379 6.92 -30.96 66.64
CA GLN A 379 5.51 -30.87 67.03
C GLN A 379 4.58 -30.93 65.81
N ALA A 380 3.48 -31.65 66.02
CA ALA A 380 2.60 -32.21 65.01
C ALA A 380 1.71 -31.18 64.30
N ALA A 381 1.22 -31.57 63.14
CA ALA A 381 0.19 -30.88 62.37
C ALA A 381 -1.14 -30.83 63.14
N VAL A 382 -1.75 -29.64 63.19
CA VAL A 382 -3.14 -29.45 63.63
C VAL A 382 -4.02 -29.31 62.39
N PRO A 383 -5.10 -30.10 62.25
CA PRO A 383 -6.06 -29.93 61.15
C PRO A 383 -7.02 -28.77 61.46
N VAL A 384 -7.28 -27.93 60.45
CA VAL A 384 -8.31 -26.88 60.53
C VAL A 384 -9.68 -27.52 60.26
N SER A 385 -10.51 -27.57 61.30
CA SER A 385 -11.91 -27.97 61.24
C SER A 385 -12.78 -26.82 60.73
N ALA A 386 -13.69 -27.17 59.80
CA ALA A 386 -14.76 -26.31 59.33
C ALA A 386 -15.96 -26.39 60.28
N HIS A 387 -16.55 -25.24 60.62
CA HIS A 387 -17.92 -25.19 61.14
C HIS A 387 -18.76 -24.12 60.43
N PRO A 388 -20.04 -24.42 60.16
CA PRO A 388 -21.01 -23.53 59.54
C PRO A 388 -21.71 -22.66 60.59
N GLY A 389 -22.04 -21.42 60.24
CA GLY A 389 -22.80 -20.50 61.09
C GLY A 389 -23.88 -19.79 60.31
N THR A 390 -25.10 -20.33 60.34
CA THR A 390 -26.36 -19.66 60.01
C THR A 390 -26.77 -18.72 61.14
N ILE A 391 -27.07 -17.45 60.84
CA ILE A 391 -27.82 -16.55 61.74
C ILE A 391 -28.95 -15.90 60.93
N SER A 392 -30.16 -16.06 61.46
CA SER A 392 -31.44 -15.58 60.93
C SER A 392 -31.71 -14.11 61.24
N GLY A 393 -32.66 -13.53 60.50
CA GLY A 393 -32.96 -12.10 60.47
C GLY A 393 -33.68 -11.52 61.69
N ARG A 394 -33.88 -10.20 61.69
CA ARG A 394 -35.16 -9.55 61.33
C ARG A 394 -35.05 -8.01 61.38
N ARG A 395 -35.93 -7.38 60.57
CA ARG A 395 -36.43 -5.98 60.60
C ARG A 395 -35.69 -5.01 59.69
N TRP A 396 -36.34 -4.61 58.59
CA TRP A 396 -36.51 -3.25 58.03
C TRP A 396 -37.22 -3.40 56.66
N THR A 397 -38.54 -3.58 56.65
CA THR A 397 -39.34 -3.71 55.40
C THR A 397 -40.59 -2.83 55.38
N VAL A 398 -40.52 -1.61 55.94
CA VAL A 398 -41.64 -0.65 55.85
C VAL A 398 -41.26 0.69 55.21
N ALA A 399 -39.98 1.01 55.00
CA ALA A 399 -39.57 2.30 54.43
C ALA A 399 -39.41 2.34 52.90
N VAL A 400 -39.27 1.20 52.22
CA VAL A 400 -38.93 1.17 50.77
C VAL A 400 -40.18 1.12 49.86
N VAL A 401 -41.30 0.61 50.36
CA VAL A 401 -42.54 0.49 49.55
C VAL A 401 -43.25 1.84 49.38
N LEU A 402 -43.15 2.76 50.35
CA LEU A 402 -43.80 4.08 50.27
C LEU A 402 -43.05 5.08 49.37
N VAL A 403 -41.74 4.92 49.18
CA VAL A 403 -40.95 5.75 48.26
C VAL A 403 -41.16 5.31 46.80
N LEU A 404 -41.35 4.00 46.55
CA LEU A 404 -41.60 3.50 45.20
C LEU A 404 -43.04 3.78 44.72
N LEU A 405 -44.03 3.80 45.63
CA LEU A 405 -45.42 4.14 45.27
C LEU A 405 -45.63 5.64 45.01
N SER A 406 -44.91 6.52 45.72
CA SER A 406 -44.96 7.97 45.49
C SER A 406 -44.24 8.39 44.21
N LEU A 407 -43.15 7.70 43.83
CA LEU A 407 -42.49 7.93 42.54
C LEU A 407 -43.34 7.46 41.35
N PHE A 408 -44.09 6.35 41.50
CA PHE A 408 -44.98 5.84 40.44
C PHE A 408 -46.21 6.73 40.21
N ILE A 409 -46.74 7.37 41.25
CA ILE A 409 -47.87 8.32 41.12
C ILE A 409 -47.43 9.65 40.52
N LEU A 410 -46.19 10.10 40.79
CA LEU A 410 -45.63 11.33 40.20
C LEU A 410 -45.14 11.15 38.75
N LEU A 411 -44.74 9.93 38.36
CA LEU A 411 -44.44 9.58 36.96
C LEU A 411 -45.69 9.17 36.16
N GLY A 412 -46.80 8.81 36.82
CA GLY A 412 -48.06 8.43 36.17
C GLY A 412 -48.95 9.60 35.72
N LEU A 413 -48.67 10.83 36.18
CA LEU A 413 -49.51 12.02 35.93
C LEU A 413 -48.93 13.03 34.92
N SER A 414 -47.85 12.71 34.21
CA SER A 414 -47.30 13.56 33.13
C SER A 414 -47.35 12.92 31.73
N ILE A 415 -48.06 11.79 31.55
CA ILE A 415 -48.23 11.11 30.24
C ILE A 415 -49.63 11.31 29.63
N TRP A 416 -50.54 12.07 30.26
CA TRP A 416 -51.86 12.33 29.69
C TRP A 416 -52.15 13.83 29.57
N ALA A 417 -51.59 14.42 28.51
CA ALA A 417 -52.21 15.42 27.64
C ALA A 417 -51.17 15.94 26.63
N SER A 418 -50.62 15.08 25.78
CA SER A 418 -50.11 15.52 24.48
C SER A 418 -51.16 15.16 23.45
N SER A 419 -51.61 16.15 22.69
CA SER A 419 -52.55 15.94 21.59
C SER A 419 -51.94 14.96 20.57
N GLU A 420 -52.77 14.24 19.82
CA GLU A 420 -52.28 13.34 18.76
C GLU A 420 -51.37 14.08 17.77
N GLU A 421 -51.59 15.38 17.56
CA GLU A 421 -50.74 16.25 16.75
C GLU A 421 -49.32 16.45 17.33
N GLU A 422 -49.16 16.62 18.65
CA GLU A 422 -47.82 16.77 19.26
C GLU A 422 -47.01 15.47 19.21
N LYS A 423 -47.68 14.32 19.33
CA LYS A 423 -47.04 13.00 19.17
C LYS A 423 -46.64 12.77 17.72
N GLU A 424 -47.49 13.07 16.75
CA GLU A 424 -47.11 13.01 15.32
C GLU A 424 -45.98 13.98 14.98
N GLN A 425 -45.98 15.19 15.55
CA GLN A 425 -44.95 16.19 15.31
C GLN A 425 -43.60 15.77 15.92
N GLN A 426 -43.59 15.29 17.18
CA GLN A 426 -42.36 14.77 17.82
C GLN A 426 -41.86 13.48 17.16
N GLN A 427 -42.75 12.64 16.65
CA GLN A 427 -42.39 11.40 15.94
C GLN A 427 -41.86 11.69 14.52
N LYS A 428 -42.39 12.71 13.83
CA LYS A 428 -41.79 13.27 12.59
C LYS A 428 -40.43 13.92 12.84
N ILE A 429 -40.30 14.74 13.88
CA ILE A 429 -39.04 15.38 14.27
C ILE A 429 -37.99 14.33 14.66
N ALA A 430 -38.39 13.26 15.36
CA ALA A 430 -37.51 12.14 15.68
C ALA A 430 -37.14 11.28 14.46
N GLN A 431 -38.06 11.08 13.50
CA GLN A 431 -37.77 10.43 12.21
C GLN A 431 -36.84 11.27 11.32
N GLU A 432 -36.91 12.59 11.38
CA GLU A 432 -36.00 13.48 10.63
C GLU A 432 -34.64 13.64 11.31
N ALA A 433 -34.56 13.57 12.64
CA ALA A 433 -33.33 13.72 13.42
C ALA A 433 -32.29 12.59 13.20
N GLY A 434 -32.68 11.47 12.59
CA GLY A 434 -31.79 10.34 12.22
C GLY A 434 -31.33 10.32 10.77
N ARG A 435 -31.86 11.21 9.90
CA ARG A 435 -31.58 11.19 8.46
C ARG A 435 -30.48 12.15 8.07
N GLU A 436 -29.61 11.70 7.18
CA GLU A 436 -28.51 12.50 6.63
C GLU A 436 -28.63 12.63 5.11
N ARG A 437 -28.21 13.78 4.59
CA ARG A 437 -28.07 13.97 3.15
C ARG A 437 -26.78 13.30 2.70
N LEU A 438 -26.87 12.31 1.80
CA LEU A 438 -25.68 11.75 1.14
C LEU A 438 -24.90 12.88 0.47
N ARG A 439 -23.70 13.13 0.97
CA ARG A 439 -22.69 13.99 0.35
C ARG A 439 -21.38 13.26 0.40
N TRP A 440 -21.02 12.66 -0.72
CA TRP A 440 -19.73 12.03 -0.90
C TRP A 440 -18.98 12.78 -1.98
N GLN A 441 -17.71 13.04 -1.74
CA GLN A 441 -16.79 13.60 -2.71
C GLN A 441 -15.48 12.84 -2.56
N THR A 442 -14.82 12.55 -3.69
CA THR A 442 -13.45 12.02 -3.66
C THR A 442 -12.59 13.04 -2.91
N PRO A 443 -11.82 12.64 -1.88
CA PRO A 443 -10.80 13.51 -1.30
C PRO A 443 -9.98 14.08 -2.45
N LYS A 444 -9.77 15.42 -2.50
CA LYS A 444 -9.07 16.16 -3.57
C LYS A 444 -8.18 15.20 -4.39
N PRO A 445 -8.39 15.05 -5.71
CA PRO A 445 -7.64 14.07 -6.47
C PRO A 445 -6.16 14.27 -6.14
N ALA A 446 -5.55 13.25 -5.54
CA ALA A 446 -4.10 13.18 -5.47
C ALA A 446 -3.67 13.36 -6.93
N GLY A 447 -2.99 14.48 -7.24
CA GLY A 447 -2.74 14.83 -8.63
C GLY A 447 -2.08 13.66 -9.36
N PHE A 448 -2.35 13.50 -10.66
CA PHE A 448 -1.84 12.42 -11.54
C PHE A 448 -0.81 11.47 -10.91
N LEU A 449 -1.25 10.26 -10.59
CA LEU A 449 -0.45 9.23 -9.92
C LEU A 449 0.41 8.46 -10.93
N GLN A 450 1.41 7.72 -10.43
CA GLN A 450 2.30 6.95 -11.29
C GLN A 450 1.56 5.80 -11.96
N SER A 451 0.59 5.17 -11.30
CA SER A 451 -0.33 4.21 -11.92
C SER A 451 -1.15 4.83 -13.02
N ASP A 452 -1.63 6.07 -12.85
CA ASP A 452 -2.42 6.72 -13.88
C ASP A 452 -1.58 6.86 -15.15
N ALA A 453 -0.30 7.21 -15.01
CA ALA A 453 0.65 7.24 -16.12
C ALA A 453 0.93 5.86 -16.72
N SER A 454 1.18 4.85 -15.89
CA SER A 454 1.47 3.49 -16.36
C SER A 454 0.26 2.84 -17.06
N LYS A 455 -0.94 3.02 -16.51
CA LYS A 455 -2.20 2.56 -17.12
C LYS A 455 -2.41 3.24 -18.46
N LEU A 456 -2.28 4.57 -18.51
CA LEU A 456 -2.44 5.35 -19.72
C LEU A 456 -1.40 5.00 -20.80
N LEU A 457 -0.14 4.76 -20.42
CA LEU A 457 0.91 4.28 -21.31
C LEU A 457 0.54 2.93 -21.94
N HIS A 458 0.00 2.03 -21.13
CA HIS A 458 -0.42 0.72 -21.57
C HIS A 458 -1.63 0.77 -22.49
N THR A 459 -2.67 1.54 -22.14
CA THR A 459 -3.88 1.69 -22.97
C THR A 459 -3.55 2.36 -24.30
N LEU A 460 -2.75 3.44 -24.30
CA LEU A 460 -2.27 4.08 -25.53
C LEU A 460 -1.56 3.09 -26.45
N SER A 461 -0.63 2.27 -25.93
CA SER A 461 0.08 1.28 -26.75
C SER A 461 -0.87 0.19 -27.31
N GLN A 462 -1.85 -0.25 -26.51
CA GLN A 462 -2.87 -1.21 -26.96
C GLN A 462 -3.79 -0.63 -28.04
N ASP A 463 -4.26 0.61 -27.86
CA ASP A 463 -5.18 1.26 -28.78
C ASP A 463 -4.47 1.60 -30.10
N MET A 464 -3.17 1.95 -30.04
CA MET A 464 -2.33 2.12 -31.23
C MET A 464 -2.17 0.81 -31.98
N SER A 465 -2.03 -0.31 -31.26
CA SER A 465 -1.93 -1.64 -31.86
C SER A 465 -3.24 -2.13 -32.47
N ARG A 466 -4.39 -1.75 -31.89
CA ARG A 466 -5.73 -2.12 -32.37
C ARG A 466 -6.27 -1.19 -33.46
N GLY A 467 -5.72 0.01 -33.58
CA GLY A 467 -6.22 1.04 -34.49
C GLY A 467 -7.54 1.67 -34.02
N ASP A 468 -7.81 1.69 -32.71
CA ASP A 468 -9.03 2.30 -32.16
C ASP A 468 -8.85 3.82 -32.05
N GLU A 469 -9.21 4.53 -33.11
CA GLU A 469 -9.04 6.00 -33.22
C GLU A 469 -9.80 6.78 -32.13
N ILE A 470 -10.95 6.28 -31.68
CA ILE A 470 -11.78 6.95 -30.66
C ILE A 470 -11.12 6.78 -29.28
N ALA A 471 -10.69 5.56 -28.95
CA ALA A 471 -9.97 5.30 -27.70
C ALA A 471 -8.65 6.09 -27.65
N LEU A 472 -7.90 6.12 -28.75
CA LEU A 472 -6.68 6.92 -28.88
C LEU A 472 -6.91 8.41 -28.65
N THR A 473 -7.93 8.99 -29.28
CA THR A 473 -8.23 10.42 -29.13
C THR A 473 -8.61 10.74 -27.68
N ARG A 474 -9.34 9.85 -27.01
CA ARG A 474 -9.70 9.97 -25.59
C ARG A 474 -8.47 9.91 -24.70
N ASP A 475 -7.65 8.89 -24.83
CA ASP A 475 -6.48 8.67 -23.99
C ASP A 475 -5.43 9.78 -24.16
N LEU A 476 -5.24 10.24 -25.41
CA LEU A 476 -4.42 11.42 -25.67
C LEU A 476 -4.97 12.65 -24.93
N GLN A 477 -6.28 12.92 -24.98
CA GLN A 477 -6.85 14.04 -24.21
C GLN A 477 -6.63 13.92 -22.70
N LEU A 478 -6.70 12.71 -22.14
CA LEU A 478 -6.41 12.48 -20.73
C LEU A 478 -4.93 12.75 -20.41
N LEU A 479 -4.01 12.28 -21.26
CA LEU A 479 -2.57 12.54 -21.15
C LEU A 479 -2.25 14.03 -21.09
N TYR A 480 -2.98 14.86 -21.83
CA TYR A 480 -2.71 16.30 -21.86
C TYR A 480 -3.32 17.07 -20.69
N ARG A 481 -4.43 16.60 -20.11
CA ARG A 481 -5.03 17.24 -18.91
C ARG A 481 -4.18 17.07 -17.67
N THR A 482 -3.45 15.96 -17.57
CA THR A 482 -2.58 15.70 -16.43
C THR A 482 -1.39 16.65 -16.43
N ALA A 483 -0.97 17.15 -17.60
CA ALA A 483 0.07 18.15 -17.75
C ALA A 483 -0.36 19.58 -17.33
N THR A 484 -1.63 19.94 -17.48
CA THR A 484 -2.11 21.31 -17.15
C THR A 484 -2.27 21.55 -15.64
N HIS A 485 -2.41 20.50 -14.83
CA HIS A 485 -2.62 20.62 -13.38
C HIS A 485 -1.33 20.78 -12.55
N ASN A 486 -0.16 20.53 -13.12
CA ASN A 486 1.13 20.49 -12.41
C ASN A 486 2.08 21.63 -12.80
N ASN A 487 1.60 22.87 -12.84
CA ASN A 487 2.51 24.02 -12.89
C ASN A 487 2.99 24.33 -11.46
N SER A 488 3.79 23.44 -10.87
CA SER A 488 4.53 23.78 -9.65
C SER A 488 5.54 24.87 -10.02
N GLY A 489 5.58 25.94 -9.24
CA GLY A 489 6.44 27.09 -9.46
C GLY A 489 7.92 26.69 -9.49
N TYR A 490 8.45 26.43 -10.67
CA TYR A 490 9.87 26.22 -10.92
C TYR A 490 10.51 27.55 -11.34
N GLN A 491 10.66 28.46 -10.37
CA GLN A 491 11.54 29.61 -10.49
C GLN A 491 12.56 29.55 -9.35
N GLY A 492 13.86 29.44 -9.67
CA GLY A 492 14.90 29.85 -8.71
C GLY A 492 16.23 29.10 -8.65
N ASP A 493 16.46 27.99 -9.37
CA ASP A 493 17.73 27.25 -9.21
C ASP A 493 18.59 27.24 -10.48
N GLN A 494 19.66 28.05 -10.47
CA GLN A 494 20.67 28.12 -11.54
C GLN A 494 21.35 26.77 -11.79
N VAL A 495 21.47 25.91 -10.78
CA VAL A 495 22.06 24.56 -10.91
C VAL A 495 21.12 23.62 -11.68
N ARG A 496 19.79 23.72 -11.45
CA ARG A 496 18.77 22.99 -12.24
C ARG A 496 18.63 23.53 -13.66
N GLN A 497 18.85 24.83 -13.89
CA GLN A 497 18.95 25.40 -15.25
C GLN A 497 20.18 24.87 -15.99
N GLN A 498 21.36 24.80 -15.36
CA GLN A 498 22.55 24.17 -15.94
C GLN A 498 22.37 22.68 -16.23
N LEU A 499 21.69 21.94 -15.33
CA LEU A 499 21.30 20.54 -15.56
C LEU A 499 20.37 20.43 -16.78
N ARG A 500 19.36 21.29 -16.90
CA ARG A 500 18.45 21.35 -18.06
C ARG A 500 19.23 21.55 -19.37
N THR A 501 20.17 22.48 -19.40
CA THR A 501 20.94 22.79 -20.62
C THR A 501 21.91 21.67 -20.99
N THR A 502 22.57 21.04 -20.02
CA THR A 502 23.56 19.96 -20.26
C THR A 502 22.93 18.59 -20.53
N LEU A 503 21.82 18.26 -19.86
CA LEU A 503 21.17 16.94 -19.95
C LEU A 503 20.08 16.86 -21.02
N MET A 504 19.42 17.97 -21.39
CA MET A 504 18.25 17.92 -22.29
C MET A 504 18.41 18.74 -23.58
N GLU A 505 19.37 19.67 -23.65
CA GLU A 505 19.50 20.61 -24.77
C GLU A 505 20.88 20.59 -25.44
N GLY A 506 21.92 20.04 -24.79
CA GLY A 506 23.29 19.92 -25.31
C GLY A 506 23.65 18.56 -25.94
N LEU A 507 24.73 18.52 -26.73
CA LEU A 507 25.42 17.29 -27.19
C LEU A 507 26.29 16.65 -26.09
N GLY A 508 26.28 17.23 -24.88
CA GLY A 508 27.20 16.93 -23.80
C GLY A 508 26.95 15.55 -23.20
N ALA A 509 27.80 14.60 -23.61
CA ALA A 509 27.99 13.26 -23.06
C ALA A 509 26.70 12.43 -22.90
N LEU A 510 26.62 11.29 -23.60
CA LEU A 510 26.21 10.08 -22.86
C LEU A 510 27.14 10.06 -21.63
N PRO A 511 26.67 10.32 -20.40
CA PRO A 511 27.54 10.03 -19.29
C PRO A 511 27.64 8.51 -19.36
N GLY A 512 28.81 8.00 -19.76
CA GLY A 512 29.18 6.67 -19.30
C GLY A 512 28.86 6.63 -17.81
N TYR A 513 28.26 5.53 -17.36
CA TYR A 513 27.76 5.44 -15.99
C TYR A 513 28.76 6.00 -14.97
N GLN A 514 28.36 7.08 -14.29
CA GLN A 514 29.13 7.71 -13.23
C GLN A 514 28.44 7.41 -11.90
N PRO A 515 29.01 6.53 -11.06
CA PRO A 515 28.36 6.07 -9.83
C PRO A 515 27.96 7.21 -8.88
N ASP A 516 28.84 8.19 -8.69
CA ASP A 516 28.60 9.32 -7.77
C ASP A 516 27.47 10.23 -8.27
N LEU A 517 27.39 10.45 -9.58
CA LEU A 517 26.34 11.24 -10.20
C LEU A 517 25.00 10.48 -10.21
N ALA A 518 25.03 9.18 -10.46
CA ALA A 518 23.85 8.31 -10.36
C ALA A 518 23.31 8.27 -8.91
N ASN A 519 24.19 8.20 -7.91
CA ASN A 519 23.81 8.31 -6.50
C ASN A 519 23.13 9.65 -6.22
N THR A 520 23.70 10.76 -6.74
CA THR A 520 23.12 12.10 -6.59
C THR A 520 21.71 12.18 -7.17
N TYR A 521 21.48 11.63 -8.37
CA TYR A 521 20.14 11.61 -8.98
C TYR A 521 19.17 10.69 -8.24
N ARG A 522 19.64 9.56 -7.69
CA ARG A 522 18.80 8.70 -6.84
C ARG A 522 18.40 9.41 -5.56
N ASP A 523 19.32 10.13 -4.92
CA ASP A 523 19.01 10.95 -3.74
C ASP A 523 18.00 12.06 -4.07
N GLN A 524 18.14 12.69 -5.24
CA GLN A 524 17.17 13.68 -5.73
C GLN A 524 15.79 13.06 -5.92
N LEU A 525 15.67 11.92 -6.61
CA LEU A 525 14.38 11.23 -6.78
C LEU A 525 13.79 10.71 -5.47
N GLN A 526 14.62 10.36 -4.50
CA GLN A 526 14.14 10.01 -3.16
C GLN A 526 13.56 11.23 -2.41
N SER A 527 14.08 12.43 -2.70
CA SER A 527 13.59 13.70 -2.11
C SER A 527 12.38 14.28 -2.84
N ASP A 528 12.38 14.21 -4.17
CA ASP A 528 11.32 14.65 -5.07
C ASP A 528 11.11 13.57 -6.14
N PRO A 529 10.17 12.64 -5.90
CA PRO A 529 9.85 11.60 -6.88
C PRO A 529 9.40 12.14 -8.24
N ARG A 530 8.95 13.41 -8.31
CA ARG A 530 8.51 14.07 -9.55
C ARG A 530 9.62 14.85 -10.25
N ASP A 531 10.89 14.70 -9.84
CA ASP A 531 12.02 15.27 -10.58
C ASP A 531 12.26 14.49 -11.89
N TYR A 532 11.47 14.83 -12.92
CA TYR A 532 11.52 14.17 -14.23
C TYR A 532 12.90 14.27 -14.91
N LEU A 533 13.71 15.28 -14.56
CA LEU A 533 15.06 15.45 -15.11
C LEU A 533 16.03 14.44 -14.50
N ALA A 534 16.01 14.27 -13.18
CA ALA A 534 16.80 13.26 -12.50
C ALA A 534 16.41 11.84 -12.97
N ALA A 535 15.11 11.59 -13.14
CA ALA A 535 14.60 10.34 -13.68
C ALA A 535 15.08 10.10 -15.12
N ALA A 536 14.92 11.05 -16.04
CA ALA A 536 15.40 10.90 -17.41
C ALA A 536 16.93 10.70 -17.49
N ALA A 537 17.70 11.35 -16.60
CA ALA A 537 19.14 11.19 -16.54
C ALA A 537 19.56 9.78 -16.11
N LEU A 538 18.96 9.23 -15.05
CA LEU A 538 19.17 7.84 -14.63
C LEU A 538 18.75 6.86 -15.72
N GLY A 539 17.62 7.10 -16.39
CA GLY A 539 17.17 6.30 -17.52
C GLY A 539 18.24 6.15 -18.59
N ARG A 540 18.90 7.26 -18.98
CA ARG A 540 20.01 7.22 -19.95
C ARG A 540 21.26 6.53 -19.43
N MET A 541 21.61 6.72 -18.16
CA MET A 541 22.74 6.02 -17.55
C MET A 541 22.55 4.50 -17.62
N HIS A 542 21.35 4.01 -17.30
CA HIS A 542 21.02 2.59 -17.39
C HIS A 542 20.96 2.08 -18.84
N LEU A 543 20.55 2.91 -19.82
CA LEU A 543 20.70 2.55 -21.24
C LEU A 543 22.17 2.34 -21.64
N SER A 544 23.07 3.19 -21.15
CA SER A 544 24.52 3.05 -21.42
C SER A 544 25.11 1.77 -20.83
N LEU A 545 24.52 1.27 -19.74
CA LEU A 545 24.88 -0.01 -19.11
C LEU A 545 24.25 -1.23 -19.81
N ASN A 546 23.48 -1.04 -20.88
CA ASN A 546 22.65 -2.08 -21.50
C ASN A 546 21.65 -2.72 -20.51
N GLU A 547 21.04 -1.90 -19.65
CA GLU A 547 20.03 -2.29 -18.66
C GLU A 547 18.65 -1.71 -19.05
N PRO A 548 18.02 -2.21 -20.13
CA PRO A 548 16.85 -1.56 -20.70
C PRO A 548 15.59 -1.62 -19.83
N GLN A 549 15.52 -2.56 -18.88
CA GLN A 549 14.42 -2.61 -17.91
C GLN A 549 14.54 -1.51 -16.84
N ALA A 550 15.75 -1.28 -16.31
CA ALA A 550 16.00 -0.18 -15.37
C ALA A 550 15.79 1.18 -16.04
N ALA A 551 16.33 1.32 -17.26
CA ALA A 551 16.12 2.50 -18.08
C ALA A 551 14.64 2.82 -18.26
N ARG A 552 13.83 1.81 -18.62
CA ARG A 552 12.39 1.98 -18.81
C ARG A 552 11.70 2.51 -17.56
N GLN A 553 11.97 1.96 -16.38
CA GLN A 553 11.34 2.41 -15.13
C GLN A 553 11.60 3.90 -14.85
N TYR A 554 12.84 4.34 -15.04
CA TYR A 554 13.19 5.75 -14.84
C TYR A 554 12.56 6.66 -15.90
N PHE A 555 12.48 6.24 -17.15
CA PHE A 555 11.76 7.01 -18.17
C PHE A 555 10.24 7.01 -17.95
N GLU A 556 9.65 5.93 -17.43
CA GLU A 556 8.23 5.89 -17.04
C GLU A 556 7.98 6.86 -15.88
N GLN A 557 8.89 6.93 -14.91
CA GLN A 557 8.83 7.92 -13.83
C GLN A 557 8.97 9.35 -14.37
N ALA A 558 9.83 9.59 -15.35
CA ALA A 558 9.96 10.90 -15.99
C ALA A 558 8.69 11.29 -16.76
N VAL A 559 8.09 10.36 -17.53
CA VAL A 559 6.82 10.57 -18.23
C VAL A 559 5.68 10.76 -17.24
N TRP A 560 5.62 9.99 -16.15
CA TRP A 560 4.65 10.21 -15.08
C TRP A 560 4.74 11.64 -14.52
N ALA A 561 5.94 12.06 -14.16
CA ALA A 561 6.17 13.37 -13.59
C ALA A 561 5.89 14.51 -14.58
N ARG A 562 6.24 14.31 -15.86
CA ARG A 562 6.02 15.27 -16.94
C ARG A 562 5.66 14.58 -18.26
N PRO A 563 4.36 14.29 -18.49
CA PRO A 563 3.92 13.55 -19.69
C PRO A 563 4.18 14.26 -21.01
N THR A 564 4.32 15.58 -20.97
CA THR A 564 4.59 16.44 -22.12
C THR A 564 6.07 16.54 -22.50
N ASP A 565 6.96 15.88 -21.75
CA ASP A 565 8.38 15.85 -22.09
C ASP A 565 8.69 14.76 -23.11
N GLY A 566 8.63 15.10 -24.40
CA GLY A 566 8.87 14.14 -25.49
C GLY A 566 10.22 13.41 -25.43
N VAL A 567 11.22 13.98 -24.76
CA VAL A 567 12.54 13.33 -24.62
C VAL A 567 12.46 12.06 -23.76
N ALA A 568 11.64 12.06 -22.70
CA ALA A 568 11.45 10.89 -21.86
C ALA A 568 10.78 9.74 -22.64
N TRP A 569 9.83 10.08 -23.53
CA TRP A 569 9.21 9.12 -24.44
C TRP A 569 10.19 8.49 -25.43
N LEU A 570 11.12 9.27 -25.98
CA LEU A 570 12.21 8.70 -26.79
C LEU A 570 13.09 7.74 -25.97
N GLY A 571 13.32 8.04 -24.69
CA GLY A 571 14.00 7.13 -23.76
C GLY A 571 13.26 5.80 -23.55
N LEU A 572 11.92 5.85 -23.44
CA LEU A 572 11.08 4.63 -23.42
C LEU A 572 11.20 3.85 -24.73
N ALA A 573 11.16 4.54 -25.87
CA ALA A 573 11.31 3.92 -27.18
C ALA A 573 12.67 3.20 -27.31
N ALA A 574 13.76 3.85 -26.86
CA ALA A 574 15.09 3.26 -26.87
C ALA A 574 15.16 2.01 -25.98
N SER A 575 14.53 2.07 -24.80
CA SER A 575 14.43 0.95 -23.87
C SER A 575 13.63 -0.23 -24.45
N ALA A 576 12.51 0.04 -25.12
CA ALA A 576 11.69 -0.97 -25.80
C ALA A 576 12.45 -1.65 -26.94
N LEU A 577 13.19 -0.87 -27.73
CA LEU A 577 13.97 -1.38 -28.86
C LEU A 577 15.09 -2.32 -28.41
N LEU A 578 15.79 -2.00 -27.31
CA LEU A 578 16.82 -2.86 -26.72
C LEU A 578 16.24 -4.17 -26.18
N ARG A 579 14.99 -4.18 -25.73
CA ARG A 579 14.25 -5.39 -25.35
C ARG A 579 13.74 -6.21 -26.53
N GLY A 580 13.97 -5.74 -27.77
CA GLY A 580 13.52 -6.41 -28.98
C GLY A 580 12.08 -6.10 -29.41
N ASN A 581 11.40 -5.17 -28.74
CA ASN A 581 10.03 -4.79 -29.09
C ASN A 581 10.05 -3.57 -30.04
N LYS A 582 10.08 -3.84 -31.35
CA LYS A 582 10.17 -2.80 -32.38
C LYS A 582 8.90 -1.95 -32.47
N ASP A 583 7.73 -2.58 -32.42
CA ASP A 583 6.46 -1.89 -32.59
C ASP A 583 6.19 -0.94 -31.41
N ASP A 584 6.45 -1.38 -30.17
CA ASP A 584 6.37 -0.53 -28.97
C ASP A 584 7.37 0.64 -29.05
N ALA A 585 8.58 0.42 -29.58
CA ALA A 585 9.54 1.49 -29.80
C ALA A 585 9.02 2.54 -30.79
N THR A 586 8.42 2.11 -31.90
CA THR A 586 7.81 3.00 -32.90
C THR A 586 6.61 3.77 -32.30
N HIS A 587 5.76 3.10 -31.53
CA HIS A 587 4.61 3.74 -30.86
C HIS A 587 5.04 4.79 -29.84
N LEU A 588 6.01 4.45 -28.98
CA LEU A 588 6.55 5.36 -27.97
C LEU A 588 7.29 6.55 -28.61
N ALA A 589 7.99 6.33 -29.72
CA ALA A 589 8.60 7.42 -30.50
C ALA A 589 7.54 8.36 -31.06
N ALA A 590 6.45 7.83 -31.63
CA ALA A 590 5.34 8.62 -32.15
C ALA A 590 4.69 9.48 -31.06
N LEU A 591 4.43 8.90 -29.88
CA LEU A 591 3.91 9.61 -28.72
C LEU A 591 4.87 10.71 -28.24
N GLY A 592 6.19 10.46 -28.27
CA GLY A 592 7.20 11.46 -27.95
C GLY A 592 7.15 12.69 -28.85
N TYR A 593 7.09 12.49 -30.17
CA TYR A 593 6.96 13.62 -31.12
C TYR A 593 5.63 14.35 -30.98
N LEU A 594 4.52 13.61 -30.85
CA LEU A 594 3.18 14.19 -30.73
C LEU A 594 3.03 15.04 -29.47
N THR A 595 3.49 14.54 -28.31
CA THR A 595 3.39 15.23 -27.03
C THR A 595 4.27 16.49 -26.99
N ALA A 596 5.49 16.41 -27.52
CA ALA A 596 6.39 17.56 -27.63
C ALA A 596 5.81 18.66 -28.51
N GLN A 597 5.27 18.30 -29.68
CA GLN A 597 4.66 19.24 -30.62
C GLN A 597 3.46 19.97 -30.00
N ARG A 598 2.55 19.23 -29.36
CA ARG A 598 1.37 19.83 -28.71
C ARG A 598 1.76 20.74 -27.56
N TYR A 599 2.76 20.36 -26.76
CA TYR A 599 3.26 21.21 -25.68
C TYR A 599 3.80 22.54 -26.20
N ALA A 600 4.58 22.52 -27.29
CA ALA A 600 5.08 23.74 -27.93
C ALA A 600 3.94 24.64 -28.40
N ILE A 601 2.94 24.10 -29.11
CA ILE A 601 1.77 24.86 -29.57
C ILE A 601 1.00 25.50 -28.40
N GLN A 602 0.81 24.76 -27.30
CA GLN A 602 0.08 25.26 -26.12
C GLN A 602 0.86 26.30 -25.30
N ASN A 603 2.19 26.30 -25.38
CA ASN A 603 3.08 27.13 -24.58
C ASN A 603 3.97 28.02 -25.47
N ALA A 604 3.44 28.46 -26.61
CA ALA A 604 4.14 29.34 -27.54
C ALA A 604 4.70 30.55 -26.78
N MET A 605 6.02 30.64 -26.66
CA MET A 605 6.67 31.79 -26.03
C MET A 605 6.66 32.96 -27.00
N PRO A 606 6.55 34.22 -26.52
CA PRO A 606 6.76 35.37 -27.38
C PRO A 606 8.15 35.30 -28.03
N ALA A 607 8.25 35.75 -29.29
CA ALA A 607 9.53 35.84 -29.98
C ALA A 607 10.50 36.76 -29.21
N GLU A 608 11.79 36.42 -29.20
CA GLU A 608 12.83 37.36 -28.74
C GLU A 608 12.95 38.52 -29.73
N ASP A 609 13.40 39.69 -29.28
CA ASP A 609 13.52 40.89 -30.12
C ASP A 609 14.45 40.61 -31.31
N GLY A 610 13.87 40.60 -32.53
CA GLY A 610 14.59 40.32 -33.78
C GLY A 610 14.40 38.91 -34.34
N GLU A 611 13.76 37.99 -33.62
CA GLU A 611 13.36 36.68 -34.14
C GLU A 611 11.91 36.71 -34.65
N ALA A 612 11.62 35.94 -35.70
CA ALA A 612 10.24 35.73 -36.12
C ALA A 612 9.46 35.01 -35.00
N PRO A 613 8.18 35.35 -34.77
CA PRO A 613 7.34 34.61 -33.83
C PRO A 613 7.19 33.15 -34.26
N ASP A 614 8.04 32.28 -33.71
CA ASP A 614 7.91 30.82 -33.78
C ASP A 614 7.15 30.37 -32.51
N ASN A 615 6.14 29.52 -32.69
CA ASN A 615 5.38 28.89 -31.61
C ASN A 615 6.21 27.86 -30.80
N GLY A 616 7.55 27.94 -30.89
CA GLY A 616 8.50 27.03 -30.26
C GLY A 616 8.56 25.65 -30.92
N LEU A 617 7.87 25.43 -32.05
CA LEU A 617 7.87 24.14 -32.75
C LEU A 617 9.24 23.80 -33.32
N GLU A 618 9.90 24.76 -33.98
CA GLU A 618 11.20 24.50 -34.60
C GLU A 618 12.26 24.23 -33.52
N ARG A 619 12.24 24.99 -32.42
CA ARG A 619 13.08 24.76 -31.25
C ARG A 619 12.84 23.39 -30.62
N THR A 620 11.57 23.00 -30.49
CA THR A 620 11.19 21.70 -29.93
C THR A 620 11.61 20.54 -30.84
N GLN A 621 11.44 20.69 -32.15
CA GLN A 621 11.90 19.70 -33.12
C GLN A 621 13.41 19.51 -33.05
N ARG A 622 14.19 20.60 -33.04
CA ARG A 622 15.65 20.55 -32.86
C ARG A 622 16.06 19.83 -31.57
N ARG A 623 15.32 20.04 -30.48
CA ARG A 623 15.54 19.35 -29.20
C ARG A 623 15.28 17.85 -29.32
N MET A 624 14.17 17.46 -29.94
CA MET A 624 13.81 16.06 -30.18
C MET A 624 14.85 15.35 -31.07
N ASP A 625 15.30 16.01 -32.14
CA ASP A 625 16.32 15.47 -33.05
C ASP A 625 17.66 15.24 -32.32
N ARG A 626 18.08 16.20 -31.48
CA ARG A 626 19.28 16.05 -30.64
C ARG A 626 19.14 14.90 -29.65
N ALA A 627 18.00 14.79 -28.97
CA ALA A 627 17.74 13.69 -28.05
C ALA A 627 17.76 12.33 -28.77
N GLY A 628 17.17 12.24 -29.96
CA GLY A 628 17.22 11.08 -30.83
C GLY A 628 18.66 10.70 -31.22
N ALA A 629 19.49 11.68 -31.56
CA ALA A 629 20.90 11.47 -31.89
C ALA A 629 21.72 10.99 -30.68
N VAL A 630 21.44 11.50 -29.48
CA VAL A 630 22.08 11.03 -28.24
C VAL A 630 21.71 9.57 -27.96
N LEU A 631 20.43 9.23 -28.02
CA LEU A 631 19.95 7.87 -27.78
C LEU A 631 20.45 6.88 -28.83
N ARG A 632 20.65 7.32 -30.07
CA ARG A 632 21.27 6.53 -31.14
C ARG A 632 22.65 5.97 -30.75
N MET A 633 23.39 6.71 -29.93
CA MET A 633 24.73 6.33 -29.46
C MET A 633 24.70 5.41 -28.23
N ALA A 634 23.52 5.08 -27.68
CA ALA A 634 23.41 4.30 -26.44
C ALA A 634 23.99 2.88 -26.56
N GLN A 635 23.95 2.28 -27.75
CA GLN A 635 24.51 0.96 -28.04
C GLN A 635 25.20 0.92 -29.40
N SER A 636 26.17 0.02 -29.56
CA SER A 636 26.93 -0.17 -30.79
C SER A 636 26.32 -1.25 -31.71
N GLY A 637 26.99 -1.56 -32.83
CA GLY A 637 26.59 -2.64 -33.73
C GLY A 637 25.34 -2.33 -34.54
N ALA A 638 24.36 -3.25 -34.55
CA ALA A 638 23.13 -3.13 -35.35
C ALA A 638 22.07 -2.19 -34.73
N TYR A 639 22.27 -1.73 -33.50
CA TYR A 639 21.30 -0.89 -32.79
C TYR A 639 21.01 0.45 -33.51
N PRO A 640 22.01 1.25 -33.93
CA PRO A 640 21.74 2.54 -34.57
C PRO A 640 20.83 2.44 -35.80
N LYS A 641 21.01 1.41 -36.64
CA LYS A 641 20.15 1.18 -37.82
C LYS A 641 18.70 0.89 -37.43
N ARG A 642 18.50 0.06 -36.41
CA ARG A 642 17.16 -0.27 -35.88
C ARG A 642 16.50 0.94 -35.22
N TRP A 643 17.29 1.76 -34.54
CA TRP A 643 16.86 3.00 -33.91
C TRP A 643 16.44 4.06 -34.93
N ASP A 644 17.27 4.30 -35.94
CA ASP A 644 16.98 5.22 -37.04
C ASP A 644 15.67 4.83 -37.75
N GLN A 645 15.43 3.52 -37.95
CA GLN A 645 14.17 3.01 -38.50
C GLN A 645 12.96 3.27 -37.59
N ALA A 646 13.06 2.93 -36.29
CA ALA A 646 11.95 3.13 -35.35
C ALA A 646 11.59 4.61 -35.19
N LEU A 647 12.59 5.51 -35.17
CA LEU A 647 12.35 6.96 -35.14
C LEU A 647 11.64 7.44 -36.41
N ALA A 648 12.09 7.02 -37.59
CA ALA A 648 11.48 7.43 -38.86
C ALA A 648 10.01 6.96 -38.96
N GLU A 649 9.74 5.70 -38.62
CA GLU A 649 8.38 5.15 -38.55
C GLU A 649 7.53 5.91 -37.50
N GLY A 650 8.13 6.24 -36.35
CA GLY A 650 7.48 6.99 -35.28
C GLY A 650 7.06 8.40 -35.69
N VAL A 651 7.90 9.13 -36.44
CA VAL A 651 7.56 10.46 -36.98
C VAL A 651 6.37 10.39 -37.94
N VAL A 652 6.34 9.37 -38.81
CA VAL A 652 5.21 9.17 -39.73
C VAL A 652 3.93 8.87 -38.95
N LEU A 653 4.00 8.03 -37.93
CA LEU A 653 2.87 7.69 -37.07
C LEU A 653 2.38 8.90 -36.26
N ALA A 654 3.28 9.73 -35.74
CA ALA A 654 2.92 10.96 -35.02
C ALA A 654 2.07 11.90 -35.89
N LYS A 655 2.40 12.05 -37.17
CA LYS A 655 1.60 12.84 -38.13
C LYS A 655 0.20 12.25 -38.34
N LYS A 656 0.07 10.92 -38.37
CA LYS A 656 -1.23 10.25 -38.46
C LYS A 656 -2.06 10.50 -37.19
N LEU A 657 -1.45 10.35 -36.02
CA LEU A 657 -2.11 10.59 -34.74
C LEU A 657 -2.55 12.06 -34.57
N GLN A 658 -1.78 13.00 -35.11
CA GLN A 658 -2.16 14.42 -35.13
C GLN A 658 -3.41 14.68 -35.98
N ALA A 659 -3.67 13.87 -37.00
CA ALA A 659 -4.81 14.00 -37.90
C ALA A 659 -6.06 13.22 -37.45
N LEU A 660 -6.06 12.63 -36.25
CA LEU A 660 -7.21 11.91 -35.72
C LEU A 660 -8.44 12.84 -35.58
N PRO A 661 -9.65 12.34 -35.89
CA PRO A 661 -10.86 13.14 -35.75
C PRO A 661 -11.13 13.49 -34.28
N PRO A 662 -11.81 14.62 -34.00
CA PRO A 662 -12.24 14.93 -32.65
C PRO A 662 -13.22 13.86 -32.13
N LEU A 663 -13.31 13.72 -30.81
CA LEU A 663 -14.30 12.82 -30.20
C LEU A 663 -15.72 13.25 -30.63
N PRO A 664 -16.64 12.30 -30.89
CA PRO A 664 -18.02 12.63 -31.12
C PRO A 664 -18.64 13.21 -29.84
N ASP A 665 -19.44 14.27 -30.00
CA ASP A 665 -20.14 14.87 -28.87
C ASP A 665 -21.13 13.86 -28.27
N GLN A 666 -21.11 13.76 -26.95
CA GLN A 666 -21.96 12.86 -26.19
C GLN A 666 -22.28 13.47 -24.82
N PRO A 667 -23.51 13.30 -24.30
CA PRO A 667 -23.82 13.67 -22.94
C PRO A 667 -23.13 12.73 -21.95
N ALA A 668 -22.97 13.18 -20.71
CA ALA A 668 -22.52 12.32 -19.64
C ALA A 668 -23.59 11.25 -19.34
N SER A 669 -23.16 10.02 -19.13
CA SER A 669 -24.10 8.91 -18.94
C SER A 669 -23.55 7.84 -18.01
N VAL A 670 -24.43 6.93 -17.59
CA VAL A 670 -24.06 5.72 -16.86
C VAL A 670 -24.40 4.51 -17.74
N VAL A 671 -23.46 3.57 -17.86
CA VAL A 671 -23.70 2.33 -18.62
C VAL A 671 -24.79 1.55 -17.91
N ARG A 672 -25.92 1.32 -18.59
CA ARG A 672 -27.14 0.75 -17.98
C ARG A 672 -26.89 -0.58 -17.27
N ASP A 673 -26.09 -1.45 -17.85
CA ASP A 673 -25.79 -2.79 -17.30
C ASP A 673 -25.01 -2.73 -15.97
N SER A 674 -24.36 -1.60 -15.69
CA SER A 674 -23.67 -1.36 -14.43
C SER A 674 -24.59 -0.85 -13.32
N MET A 675 -25.78 -0.31 -13.66
CA MET A 675 -26.78 0.18 -12.68
C MET A 675 -27.69 -0.95 -12.19
N GLN A 676 -27.11 -1.90 -11.48
CA GLN A 676 -27.88 -3.04 -10.95
C GLN A 676 -28.73 -2.65 -9.75
N THR A 677 -29.87 -3.33 -9.59
CA THR A 677 -30.70 -3.22 -8.38
C THR A 677 -29.95 -3.86 -7.21
N VAL A 678 -29.92 -3.19 -6.06
CA VAL A 678 -29.23 -3.68 -4.86
C VAL A 678 -30.22 -4.00 -3.75
N ASP A 679 -29.92 -5.05 -2.98
CA ASP A 679 -30.72 -5.41 -1.82
C ASP A 679 -30.43 -4.45 -0.66
N TYR A 680 -31.50 -3.95 -0.08
CA TYR A 680 -31.55 -3.03 1.05
C TYR A 680 -32.42 -3.68 2.12
N GLY A 681 -31.90 -4.66 2.86
CA GLY A 681 -32.64 -5.26 3.97
C GLY A 681 -32.74 -4.25 5.12
N PRO A 682 -33.86 -3.54 5.31
CA PRO A 682 -33.91 -2.49 6.30
C PRO A 682 -34.05 -3.13 7.69
N PRO A 683 -33.43 -2.55 8.74
CA PRO A 683 -33.54 -3.07 10.11
C PRO A 683 -34.97 -3.00 10.69
N GLU A 684 -35.86 -2.17 10.13
CA GLU A 684 -37.29 -2.13 10.50
C GLU A 684 -38.20 -2.10 9.25
N PRO A 685 -39.34 -2.84 9.23
CA PRO A 685 -40.24 -2.91 8.07
C PRO A 685 -41.05 -1.63 7.80
N ALA A 686 -41.18 -0.74 8.79
CA ALA A 686 -42.09 0.41 8.73
C ALA A 686 -41.60 1.58 7.84
N MET A 687 -40.41 1.49 7.23
CA MET A 687 -39.74 2.64 6.57
C MET A 687 -39.16 2.30 5.18
N ALA A 688 -39.85 1.47 4.40
CA ALA A 688 -39.24 0.76 3.27
C ALA A 688 -39.53 1.28 1.85
N GLU A 689 -40.26 2.39 1.65
CA GLU A 689 -40.60 2.91 0.31
C GLU A 689 -40.33 4.42 0.14
N GLY A 690 -39.71 4.81 -0.97
CA GLY A 690 -39.48 6.22 -1.31
C GLY A 690 -38.69 6.43 -2.61
N GLN A 691 -38.56 7.71 -3.00
CA GLN A 691 -37.80 8.14 -4.16
C GLN A 691 -36.84 9.28 -3.80
N ASN A 692 -35.68 9.34 -4.45
CA ASN A 692 -34.74 10.44 -4.31
C ASN A 692 -34.04 10.69 -5.65
N ARG A 693 -33.44 11.87 -5.82
CA ARG A 693 -32.57 12.17 -6.95
C ARG A 693 -31.12 12.20 -6.49
N LEU A 694 -30.26 11.54 -7.23
CA LEU A 694 -28.82 11.51 -7.03
C LEU A 694 -28.16 12.31 -8.14
N THR A 695 -27.42 13.36 -7.80
CA THR A 695 -26.51 14.02 -8.73
C THR A 695 -25.14 13.35 -8.62
N VAL A 696 -24.75 12.66 -9.69
CA VAL A 696 -23.47 11.95 -9.81
C VAL A 696 -22.53 12.82 -10.64
N SER A 697 -21.43 13.26 -10.03
CA SER A 697 -20.39 14.03 -10.72
C SER A 697 -19.33 13.10 -11.29
N ILE A 698 -19.08 13.24 -12.58
CA ILE A 698 -18.18 12.41 -13.39
C ILE A 698 -17.02 13.31 -13.82
N GLY A 699 -15.80 12.95 -13.44
CA GLY A 699 -14.60 13.62 -13.93
C GLY A 699 -14.37 13.30 -15.40
N ALA A 700 -13.61 14.13 -16.11
CA ALA A 700 -13.29 13.93 -17.52
C ALA A 700 -12.62 12.59 -17.85
N SER A 701 -12.01 11.91 -16.87
CA SER A 701 -11.48 10.54 -16.99
C SER A 701 -12.55 9.44 -16.91
N GLY A 702 -13.82 9.80 -16.69
CA GLY A 702 -14.88 8.85 -16.33
C GLY A 702 -14.87 8.43 -14.86
N ALA A 703 -13.97 8.99 -14.03
CA ALA A 703 -13.93 8.69 -12.61
C ALA A 703 -15.09 9.33 -11.84
N LEU A 704 -15.64 8.61 -10.86
CA LEU A 704 -16.62 9.16 -9.93
C LEU A 704 -15.94 10.20 -9.02
N THR A 705 -16.42 11.45 -9.06
CA THR A 705 -15.82 12.56 -8.30
C THR A 705 -16.68 13.03 -7.13
N ALA A 706 -18.01 12.94 -7.26
CA ALA A 706 -18.93 13.25 -6.18
C ALA A 706 -20.29 12.56 -6.38
N VAL A 707 -20.98 12.31 -5.29
CA VAL A 707 -22.37 11.84 -5.25
C VAL A 707 -23.11 12.66 -4.22
N GLN A 708 -24.23 13.25 -4.64
CA GLN A 708 -25.09 14.02 -3.76
C GLN A 708 -26.54 13.59 -3.92
N ALA A 709 -27.21 13.29 -2.81
CA ALA A 709 -28.65 13.12 -2.79
C ALA A 709 -29.37 14.47 -2.60
N GLU A 710 -30.51 14.64 -3.27
CA GLU A 710 -31.37 15.82 -3.14
C GLU A 710 -32.03 15.88 -1.75
N GLN A 711 -32.67 14.77 -1.35
CA GLN A 711 -33.35 14.63 -0.06
C GLN A 711 -32.50 13.86 0.97
N VAL A 712 -32.79 14.06 2.25
CA VAL A 712 -32.15 13.31 3.35
C VAL A 712 -32.68 11.87 3.37
N MET A 713 -31.81 10.91 3.69
CA MET A 713 -32.14 9.49 3.77
C MET A 713 -31.52 8.86 5.01
N GLU A 714 -31.92 7.63 5.31
CA GLU A 714 -31.29 6.85 6.39
C GLU A 714 -29.79 6.64 6.12
N PRO A 715 -28.91 6.75 7.15
CA PRO A 715 -27.47 6.57 6.99
C PRO A 715 -27.09 5.23 6.34
N PHE A 716 -27.82 4.16 6.65
CA PHE A 716 -27.59 2.85 6.05
C PHE A 716 -27.96 2.82 4.56
N LEU A 717 -29.07 3.46 4.17
CA LEU A 717 -29.44 3.61 2.76
C LEU A 717 -28.41 4.44 2.00
N ASN A 718 -27.90 5.52 2.60
CA ASN A 718 -26.80 6.32 2.04
C ASN A 718 -25.55 5.46 1.76
N GLN A 719 -25.19 4.57 2.67
CA GLN A 719 -24.04 3.66 2.50
C GLN A 719 -24.26 2.66 1.36
N VAL A 720 -25.44 2.01 1.30
CA VAL A 720 -25.79 1.04 0.25
C VAL A 720 -25.80 1.72 -1.13
N VAL A 721 -26.43 2.90 -1.23
CA VAL A 721 -26.47 3.70 -2.47
C VAL A 721 -25.07 4.11 -2.90
N LEU A 722 -24.24 4.61 -1.98
CA LEU A 722 -22.88 5.02 -2.32
C LEU A 722 -22.02 3.85 -2.79
N LEU A 723 -22.14 2.67 -2.17
CA LEU A 723 -21.44 1.46 -2.61
C LEU A 723 -21.88 1.02 -4.01
N ALA A 724 -23.19 1.10 -4.30
CA ALA A 724 -23.71 0.82 -5.63
C ALA A 724 -23.18 1.81 -6.68
N VAL A 725 -23.24 3.12 -6.42
CA VAL A 725 -22.76 4.14 -7.36
C VAL A 725 -21.27 3.98 -7.67
N LYS A 726 -20.47 3.54 -6.69
CA LYS A 726 -19.03 3.29 -6.85
C LYS A 726 -18.70 2.12 -7.78
N SER A 727 -19.62 1.19 -8.01
CA SER A 727 -19.41 0.07 -8.94
C SER A 727 -19.89 0.36 -10.36
N TRP A 728 -20.48 1.54 -10.61
CA TRP A 728 -21.00 1.90 -11.94
C TRP A 728 -19.88 2.24 -12.91
N THR A 729 -20.13 1.93 -14.19
CA THR A 729 -19.31 2.41 -15.31
C THR A 729 -19.88 3.74 -15.79
N LEU A 730 -19.10 4.80 -15.61
CA LEU A 730 -19.50 6.18 -15.91
C LEU A 730 -18.85 6.66 -17.21
N GLN A 731 -19.62 7.37 -18.03
CA GLN A 731 -19.13 7.99 -19.26
C GLN A 731 -19.16 9.52 -19.10
N PRO A 732 -18.02 10.21 -19.29
CA PRO A 732 -17.97 11.66 -19.23
C PRO A 732 -18.64 12.28 -20.46
N ALA A 733 -19.11 13.52 -20.32
CA ALA A 733 -19.56 14.30 -21.46
C ALA A 733 -18.39 14.62 -22.42
N VAL A 734 -18.69 14.68 -23.70
CA VAL A 734 -17.83 15.24 -24.74
C VAL A 734 -18.58 16.40 -25.38
N GLN A 735 -17.94 17.57 -25.39
CA GLN A 735 -18.47 18.79 -25.99
C GLN A 735 -17.42 19.43 -26.89
N HIS A 736 -17.79 19.73 -28.13
CA HIS A 736 -16.86 20.20 -29.16
C HIS A 736 -15.63 19.30 -29.28
N GLY A 737 -15.85 17.98 -29.16
CA GLY A 737 -14.81 16.96 -29.18
C GLY A 737 -13.85 16.98 -28.01
N GLN A 738 -14.14 17.68 -26.91
CA GLN A 738 -13.34 17.69 -25.69
C GLN A 738 -14.09 17.02 -24.54
N LEU A 739 -13.40 16.16 -23.77
CA LEU A 739 -13.94 15.59 -22.53
C LEU A 739 -14.34 16.71 -21.55
N LYS A 740 -15.36 16.53 -20.74
CA LYS A 740 -15.75 17.53 -19.73
C LYS A 740 -16.07 16.86 -18.42
N ASP A 741 -15.64 17.52 -17.34
CA ASP A 741 -16.22 17.25 -16.04
C ASP A 741 -17.71 17.55 -16.15
N SER A 742 -18.51 16.60 -15.70
CA SER A 742 -19.93 16.57 -16.02
C SER A 742 -20.72 15.96 -14.88
N LYS A 743 -22.04 16.08 -14.96
CA LYS A 743 -22.97 15.56 -13.97
C LYS A 743 -24.09 14.81 -14.66
N VAL A 744 -24.54 13.74 -14.03
CA VAL A 744 -25.73 13.00 -14.44
C VAL A 744 -26.65 12.85 -13.24
N ASP A 745 -27.94 13.11 -13.47
CA ASP A 745 -28.97 12.91 -12.46
C ASP A 745 -29.57 11.50 -12.60
N ILE A 746 -29.62 10.78 -11.49
CA ILE A 746 -30.15 9.42 -11.40
C ILE A 746 -31.31 9.39 -10.40
N LEU A 747 -32.45 8.86 -10.82
CA LEU A 747 -33.59 8.62 -9.96
C LEU A 747 -33.36 7.33 -9.16
N LEU A 748 -33.34 7.48 -7.84
CA LEU A 748 -33.31 6.41 -6.85
C LEU A 748 -34.74 6.04 -6.47
N ARG A 749 -35.08 4.75 -6.50
CA ARG A 749 -36.35 4.23 -5.94
C ARG A 749 -36.06 3.05 -5.04
N TYR A 750 -36.47 3.13 -3.79
CA TYR A 750 -36.35 2.03 -2.85
C TYR A 750 -37.73 1.55 -2.43
N ARG A 751 -37.96 0.23 -2.47
CA ARG A 751 -39.23 -0.43 -2.12
C ARG A 751 -38.98 -1.89 -1.76
N ASN A 752 -39.69 -2.42 -0.77
CA ASN A 752 -39.64 -3.85 -0.39
C ASN A 752 -38.22 -4.37 -0.15
N GLY A 753 -37.38 -3.54 0.47
CA GLY A 753 -35.99 -3.87 0.73
C GLY A 753 -35.11 -4.02 -0.51
N ARG A 754 -35.48 -3.39 -1.62
CA ARG A 754 -34.65 -3.27 -2.83
C ARG A 754 -34.50 -1.81 -3.22
N VAL A 755 -33.38 -1.50 -3.83
CA VAL A 755 -33.05 -0.18 -4.36
C VAL A 755 -32.79 -0.31 -5.85
N SER A 756 -33.55 0.44 -6.63
CA SER A 756 -33.45 0.50 -8.08
C SER A 756 -33.06 1.90 -8.54
N PHE A 757 -32.38 1.96 -9.68
CA PHE A 757 -31.85 3.19 -10.25
C PHE A 757 -32.35 3.36 -11.68
N VAL A 758 -32.76 4.57 -12.03
CA VAL A 758 -33.20 4.91 -13.39
C VAL A 758 -32.55 6.23 -13.77
N ALA A 759 -31.95 6.32 -14.95
CA ALA A 759 -31.46 7.60 -15.45
C ALA A 759 -32.62 8.62 -15.47
N ALA A 760 -32.43 9.80 -14.87
CA ALA A 760 -33.46 10.83 -14.90
C ALA A 760 -33.66 11.31 -16.36
N PRO A 761 -34.90 11.60 -16.79
CA PRO A 761 -35.11 12.23 -18.10
C PRO A 761 -34.34 13.56 -18.14
N GLU A 762 -33.61 13.80 -19.24
CA GLU A 762 -32.82 15.01 -19.41
C GLU A 762 -33.69 16.26 -19.20
N ASN A 763 -33.32 17.10 -18.23
CA ASN A 763 -33.85 18.45 -18.15
C ASN A 763 -33.40 19.20 -19.42
N LYS A 764 -34.35 19.52 -20.31
CA LYS A 764 -34.15 20.33 -21.52
C LYS A 764 -33.84 21.81 -21.26
N GLU A 765 -33.21 22.13 -20.12
CA GLU A 765 -32.90 23.51 -19.73
C GLU A 765 -31.46 23.61 -19.19
N ASN A 766 -30.49 23.66 -20.10
CA ASN A 766 -29.54 24.78 -20.18
C ASN A 766 -28.66 24.63 -21.44
N PRO A 767 -28.52 25.68 -22.27
CA PRO A 767 -27.59 25.70 -23.41
C PRO A 767 -26.12 25.77 -22.99
#